data_AF-A0A454WCU7-F1
#
_entry.id   AF-A0A454WCU7-F1
#
_cell.length_a   1.000
_cell.length_b   1.000
_cell.length_c   1.000
_cell.angle_alpha   90.00
_cell.angle_beta   90.00
_cell.angle_gamma   90.00
#
_symmetry.space_group_name_H-M   'P 1'
#
loop_
_entity.id
_entity.type
_entity.pdbx_description
1 polymer ?
#
loop_
_entity_poly.entity_id
_entity_poly.type
_entity_poly.pdbx_seq_one_letter_code
_entity_poly.pdbx_strand_id
1 'polypeptide(L)'
;MGAQAPSAAVERTAIKKVSVRLVPFVALMFFVNYLDRTAVSFAEPNGMGQDLALTAAQFGFASGIFFLGYIVLEVPSNMALHRFGARRWLARIMVTWGIVSLLFTWVSSSGQLYTLRFLLGVAEAGFFPGAILFLSQWVPSRHRTKILGLFYLAQPLTTVFGAPLAGWLIGRHGLFGLEGWRVMFLFVSLPAIVLGVVAWFYLIDKPADAKWLTPAERDWLTAELAAENARKTGHEGQHAKGDLKRAFTSGRVWTLAVVYFGFVYGLYALAFFLPTIINGFQEQYDTTFSVMDKAWITAIPYLPAAVVLFFWTRHATRHGTRTWHVAGPAVVGGLSIPLALYMGSPTATVAVITVTACAIFAALPVFWSVPSRFLTGAAAAAGIALINTAGNIAGFASSYITGWLKDWTGAYYVPLYLVGFFMLLSAVLMIRLATRHPPPHRRTDPRPRAPDHGGPAMTRLFNDPAAFADEALEGFAAAHRRWVRPVTGGVVRATRTPAGQVAVVIGGGSGHYPAFSGLVGRGLAHGAAVGNVFASPSAQQIRSVARAAHGGAGVLLMYGNYAGDVLHFGQAAERLAADGIDARTFAVADDMASAGPDESAERRGIAGDLPVFKAAAAAAEQGLALDDVVRVAERAGARTRSFGIAFSGCTLPGADHPLFTVPEARMAVGLGIHGEPGIGEEPLPTADEAARLLVDTLLQELPEDAPGPRGQRAAVVLNGLGSVKYEELFVVYRKVAALLGEAGVEIVDPEVGELVTSFDMAGVSLTLTWLDEELEELWRAPADTPAFRKGTLDAPVPDAGEPSAEEDADPAVPPASEDSRHAAATVLAALEAVAATVDTHVEELGRIDAVAGDGDHGIGMRRGSTAARGAAADAHARGAGAGTVLARAADAWADRAGGTSGALWGAILRSLGTALGDREAPDADRVAAGVTEASAAVRRLGGAEVGDKTMVDVLVPFAETLAAAVADGQALTDAWDRAATSATEAAAATAALLPRKGRARPHAEKSLGTPDAGAHSLALITRAVHGVLIRRPHEDHPHDHH
;
A
#
# COMPACT_ATOMS: atom_id res chain seq x y z
N MET A 1 26.89 -18.91 -12.50
CA MET A 1 26.95 -17.52 -13.03
C MET A 1 25.74 -16.77 -12.50
N GLY A 2 25.89 -16.08 -11.36
CA GLY A 2 24.79 -15.43 -10.65
C GLY A 2 24.46 -14.06 -11.25
N ALA A 3 23.18 -13.82 -11.52
CA ALA A 3 22.69 -12.55 -12.04
C ALA A 3 22.61 -11.51 -10.91
N GLN A 4 23.33 -10.40 -11.07
CA GLN A 4 23.27 -9.22 -10.21
C GLN A 4 21.86 -8.59 -10.24
N ALA A 5 21.31 -8.26 -9.07
CA ALA A 5 20.09 -7.45 -8.97
C ALA A 5 20.31 -6.05 -9.58
N PRO A 6 19.46 -5.56 -10.50
CA PRO A 6 19.70 -4.25 -11.13
C PRO A 6 19.29 -3.09 -10.22
N SER A 7 20.17 -2.09 -10.09
CA SER A 7 19.98 -0.93 -9.18
C SER A 7 18.65 -0.17 -9.39
N ALA A 8 18.05 0.38 -8.32
CA ALA A 8 16.88 1.27 -8.39
C ALA A 8 17.07 2.49 -9.35
N ALA A 9 18.32 2.88 -9.60
CA ALA A 9 18.67 3.87 -10.61
C ALA A 9 18.44 3.38 -12.05
N VAL A 10 18.70 2.10 -12.33
CA VAL A 10 18.41 1.45 -13.62
C VAL A 10 16.91 1.40 -13.87
N GLU A 11 16.10 1.04 -12.86
CA GLU A 11 14.63 1.12 -12.96
C GLU A 11 14.18 2.54 -13.32
N ARG A 12 14.57 3.54 -12.52
CA ARG A 12 14.14 4.93 -12.71
C ARG A 12 14.54 5.45 -14.09
N THR A 13 15.74 5.12 -14.56
CA THR A 13 16.27 5.59 -15.84
C THR A 13 15.63 4.84 -17.02
N ALA A 14 15.45 3.51 -16.93
CA ALA A 14 14.75 2.71 -17.94
C ALA A 14 13.31 3.20 -18.12
N ILE A 15 12.55 3.35 -17.03
CA ILE A 15 11.17 3.82 -17.07
C ILE A 15 11.09 5.27 -17.58
N LYS A 16 12.02 6.15 -17.20
CA LYS A 16 12.09 7.52 -17.74
C LYS A 16 12.32 7.52 -19.26
N LYS A 17 13.25 6.71 -19.77
CA LYS A 17 13.52 6.62 -21.22
C LYS A 17 12.32 6.07 -21.99
N VAL A 18 11.67 5.01 -21.48
CA VAL A 18 10.41 4.48 -22.04
C VAL A 18 9.32 5.56 -22.04
N SER A 19 9.15 6.26 -20.92
CA SER A 19 8.12 7.30 -20.75
C SER A 19 8.33 8.52 -21.64
N VAL A 20 9.57 8.88 -21.96
CA VAL A 20 9.89 10.02 -22.84
C VAL A 20 9.86 9.62 -24.31
N ARG A 21 10.21 8.37 -24.65
CA ARG A 21 10.38 7.94 -26.05
C ARG A 21 9.14 7.31 -26.66
N LEU A 22 8.47 6.41 -25.93
CA LEU A 22 7.36 5.60 -26.47
C LEU A 22 6.00 6.21 -26.17
N VAL A 23 5.77 6.70 -24.94
CA VAL A 23 4.45 7.21 -24.52
C VAL A 23 4.00 8.42 -25.35
N PRO A 24 4.82 9.46 -25.60
CA PRO A 24 4.41 10.60 -26.42
C PRO A 24 4.15 10.21 -27.88
N PHE A 25 4.91 9.25 -28.42
CA PHE A 25 4.73 8.78 -29.78
C PHE A 25 3.41 8.00 -29.93
N VAL A 26 3.12 7.08 -29.01
CA VAL A 26 1.85 6.33 -29.00
C VAL A 26 0.65 7.26 -28.72
N ALA A 27 0.83 8.28 -27.86
CA ALA A 27 -0.16 9.32 -27.64
C ALA A 27 -0.39 10.17 -28.91
N LEU A 28 0.65 10.49 -29.69
CA LEU A 28 0.52 11.17 -30.98
C LEU A 28 -0.21 10.30 -32.01
N MET A 29 0.03 8.98 -32.03
CA MET A 29 -0.74 8.06 -32.86
C MET A 29 -2.23 8.10 -32.49
N PHE A 30 -2.55 8.14 -31.20
CA PHE A 30 -3.93 8.23 -30.73
C PHE A 30 -4.58 9.60 -30.98
N PHE A 31 -3.79 10.68 -30.90
CA PHE A 31 -4.22 12.01 -31.31
C PHE A 31 -4.66 12.02 -32.79
N VAL A 32 -3.82 11.49 -33.69
CA VAL A 32 -4.16 11.44 -35.12
C VAL A 32 -5.35 10.51 -35.39
N ASN A 33 -5.43 9.38 -34.68
CA ASN A 33 -6.59 8.50 -34.77
C ASN A 33 -7.90 9.23 -34.42
N TYR A 34 -7.92 10.02 -33.34
CA TYR A 34 -9.11 10.75 -32.95
C TYR A 34 -9.38 11.96 -33.87
N LEU A 35 -8.33 12.53 -34.48
CA LEU A 35 -8.44 13.63 -35.44
C LEU A 35 -9.18 13.16 -36.70
N ASP A 36 -8.75 12.03 -37.28
CA ASP A 36 -9.43 11.40 -38.42
C ASP A 36 -10.87 11.02 -38.06
N ARG A 37 -11.08 10.42 -36.88
CA ARG A 37 -12.41 9.99 -36.44
C ARG A 37 -13.41 11.13 -36.39
N THR A 38 -13.00 12.28 -35.87
CA THR A 38 -13.85 13.44 -35.64
C THR A 38 -13.87 14.43 -36.82
N ALA A 39 -12.98 14.28 -37.81
CA ALA A 39 -12.89 15.16 -38.98
C ALA A 39 -14.24 15.43 -39.67
N VAL A 40 -15.08 14.40 -39.80
CA VAL A 40 -16.40 14.52 -40.46
C VAL A 40 -17.33 15.52 -39.75
N SER A 41 -17.17 15.73 -38.44
CA SER A 41 -17.97 16.69 -37.68
C SER A 41 -17.66 18.14 -38.03
N PHE A 42 -16.44 18.42 -38.48
CA PHE A 42 -16.06 19.74 -38.98
C PHE A 42 -16.47 19.91 -40.45
N ALA A 43 -16.47 18.82 -41.23
CA ALA A 43 -16.88 18.85 -42.64
C ALA A 43 -18.39 19.11 -42.81
N GLU A 44 -19.23 18.49 -41.98
CA GLU A 44 -20.70 18.54 -42.11
C GLU A 44 -21.27 19.97 -42.15
N PRO A 45 -21.02 20.84 -41.17
CA PRO A 45 -21.60 22.19 -41.16
C PRO A 45 -20.87 23.16 -42.11
N ASN A 46 -19.78 22.73 -42.75
CA ASN A 46 -18.92 23.58 -43.58
C ASN A 46 -18.83 23.06 -45.04
N GLY A 47 -19.97 22.68 -45.61
CA GLY A 47 -20.14 22.38 -47.04
C GLY A 47 -20.51 20.93 -47.34
N MET A 48 -19.99 19.95 -46.60
CA MET A 48 -20.23 18.53 -46.89
C MET A 48 -21.72 18.16 -46.78
N GLY A 49 -22.43 18.69 -45.77
CA GLY A 49 -23.86 18.42 -45.59
C GLY A 49 -24.71 18.90 -46.76
N GLN A 50 -24.35 20.05 -47.35
CA GLN A 50 -25.04 20.62 -48.51
C GLN A 50 -24.68 19.86 -49.79
N ASP A 51 -23.39 19.63 -50.04
CA ASP A 51 -22.89 18.94 -51.24
C ASP A 51 -23.45 17.52 -51.40
N LEU A 52 -23.63 16.82 -50.28
CA LEU A 52 -24.12 15.44 -50.24
C LEU A 52 -25.63 15.36 -49.92
N ALA A 53 -26.30 16.50 -49.74
CA ALA A 53 -27.70 16.62 -49.34
C ALA A 53 -28.08 15.75 -48.13
N LEU A 54 -27.28 15.82 -47.07
CA LEU A 54 -27.45 15.01 -45.87
C LEU A 54 -28.53 15.57 -44.94
N THR A 55 -29.45 14.72 -44.49
CA THR A 55 -30.26 15.02 -43.29
C THR A 55 -29.45 14.80 -42.01
N ALA A 56 -29.94 15.27 -40.86
CA ALA A 56 -29.23 15.06 -39.60
C ALA A 56 -29.18 13.56 -39.24
N ALA A 57 -30.23 12.79 -39.54
CA ALA A 57 -30.24 11.34 -39.36
C ALA A 57 -29.24 10.63 -40.28
N GLN A 58 -29.09 11.08 -41.53
CA GLN A 58 -28.11 10.53 -42.46
C GLN A 58 -26.68 10.82 -42.00
N PHE A 59 -26.40 12.03 -41.54
CA PHE A 59 -25.12 12.36 -40.92
C PHE A 59 -24.88 11.55 -39.63
N GLY A 60 -25.90 11.41 -38.78
CA GLY A 60 -25.85 10.57 -37.59
C GLY A 60 -25.56 9.10 -37.89
N PHE A 61 -26.16 8.56 -38.95
CA PHE A 61 -25.87 7.21 -39.44
C PHE A 61 -24.45 7.08 -39.99
N ALA A 62 -24.00 8.03 -40.83
CA ALA A 62 -22.62 8.09 -41.29
C ALA A 62 -21.63 8.12 -40.11
N SER A 63 -21.98 8.84 -39.04
CA SER A 63 -21.14 8.92 -37.85
C SER A 63 -21.17 7.67 -36.98
N GLY A 64 -22.32 7.01 -36.91
CA GLY A 64 -22.50 5.77 -36.16
C GLY A 64 -21.88 4.55 -36.84
N ILE A 65 -22.07 4.35 -38.15
CA ILE A 65 -21.72 3.10 -38.86
C ILE A 65 -20.23 2.73 -38.74
N PHE A 66 -19.36 3.71 -38.52
CA PHE A 66 -17.97 3.52 -38.12
C PHE A 66 -17.82 2.51 -36.96
N PHE A 67 -18.61 2.65 -35.89
CA PHE A 67 -18.50 1.78 -34.72
C PHE A 67 -18.92 0.34 -35.01
N LEU A 68 -19.84 0.10 -35.96
CA LEU A 68 -20.21 -1.25 -36.36
C LEU A 68 -19.03 -1.96 -37.04
N GLY A 69 -18.33 -1.27 -37.95
CA GLY A 69 -17.12 -1.81 -38.57
C GLY A 69 -16.02 -2.10 -37.53
N TYR A 70 -15.88 -1.20 -36.56
CA TYR A 70 -14.92 -1.35 -35.46
C TYR A 70 -15.22 -2.58 -34.58
N ILE A 71 -16.47 -2.75 -34.10
CA ILE A 71 -16.87 -3.86 -33.22
C ILE A 71 -16.60 -5.21 -33.87
N VAL A 72 -16.90 -5.36 -35.17
CA VAL A 72 -16.76 -6.64 -35.88
C VAL A 72 -15.31 -7.09 -35.94
N LEU A 73 -14.35 -6.17 -36.11
CA LEU A 73 -12.94 -6.52 -36.29
C LEU A 73 -12.04 -6.24 -35.09
N GLU A 74 -12.53 -5.64 -34.00
CA GLU A 74 -11.70 -5.32 -32.83
C GLU A 74 -11.01 -6.56 -32.24
N VAL A 75 -11.75 -7.65 -32.05
CA VAL A 75 -11.21 -8.90 -31.49
C VAL A 75 -10.26 -9.60 -32.48
N PRO A 76 -10.66 -9.87 -33.75
CA PRO A 76 -9.75 -10.43 -34.75
C PRO A 76 -8.45 -9.62 -34.94
N SER A 77 -8.54 -8.29 -34.92
CA SER A 77 -7.39 -7.41 -35.10
C SER A 77 -6.41 -7.51 -33.92
N ASN A 78 -6.88 -7.59 -32.68
CA ASN A 78 -5.99 -7.79 -31.52
C ASN A 78 -5.34 -9.19 -31.51
N MET A 79 -6.04 -10.22 -31.98
CA MET A 79 -5.43 -11.55 -32.16
C MET A 79 -4.31 -11.51 -33.22
N ALA A 80 -4.52 -10.78 -34.31
CA ALA A 80 -3.50 -10.59 -35.34
C ALA A 80 -2.31 -9.78 -34.82
N LEU A 81 -2.53 -8.79 -33.94
CA LEU A 81 -1.46 -8.04 -33.27
C LEU A 81 -0.55 -8.97 -32.44
N HIS A 82 -1.13 -9.88 -31.66
CA HIS A 82 -0.36 -10.90 -30.93
C HIS A 82 0.46 -11.81 -31.85
N ARG A 83 -0.09 -12.16 -33.03
CA ARG A 83 0.57 -13.07 -33.99
C ARG A 83 1.68 -12.39 -34.78
N PHE A 84 1.48 -11.15 -35.23
CA PHE A 84 2.38 -10.47 -36.17
C PHE A 84 3.32 -9.46 -35.50
N GLY A 85 3.12 -9.15 -34.21
CA GLY A 85 3.84 -8.13 -33.46
C GLY A 85 3.16 -6.77 -33.51
N ALA A 86 3.25 -6.03 -32.40
CA ALA A 86 2.62 -4.72 -32.24
C ALA A 86 3.16 -3.68 -33.22
N ARG A 87 4.47 -3.66 -33.48
CA ARG A 87 5.13 -2.76 -34.42
C ARG A 87 4.52 -2.84 -35.81
N ARG A 88 4.46 -4.04 -36.39
CA ARG A 88 3.99 -4.25 -37.77
C ARG A 88 2.49 -4.03 -37.87
N TRP A 89 1.73 -4.51 -36.89
CA TRP A 89 0.28 -4.46 -36.94
C TRP A 89 -0.26 -3.05 -36.70
N LEU A 90 0.27 -2.32 -35.70
CA LEU A 90 -0.12 -0.93 -35.45
C LEU A 90 0.23 -0.03 -36.65
N ALA A 91 1.43 -0.18 -37.23
CA ALA A 91 1.81 0.56 -38.44
C ALA A 91 0.88 0.28 -39.63
N ARG A 92 0.49 -0.99 -39.85
CA ARG A 92 -0.50 -1.36 -40.87
C ARG A 92 -1.87 -0.71 -40.59
N ILE A 93 -2.35 -0.73 -39.34
CA ILE A 93 -3.60 -0.06 -38.94
C ILE A 93 -3.53 1.43 -39.34
N MET A 94 -2.45 2.13 -38.97
CA MET A 94 -2.25 3.55 -39.32
C MET A 94 -2.28 3.83 -40.82
N VAL A 95 -1.49 3.09 -41.60
CA VAL A 95 -1.40 3.32 -43.05
C VAL A 95 -2.73 3.01 -43.73
N THR A 96 -3.37 1.89 -43.37
CA THR A 96 -4.64 1.51 -44.01
C THR A 96 -5.78 2.42 -43.63
N TRP A 97 -5.90 2.85 -42.36
CA TRP A 97 -6.92 3.84 -42.01
C TRP A 97 -6.62 5.19 -42.66
N GLY A 98 -5.35 5.60 -42.73
CA GLY A 98 -4.96 6.88 -43.33
C GLY A 98 -5.34 6.93 -44.81
N ILE A 99 -5.14 5.83 -45.54
CA ILE A 99 -5.60 5.70 -46.93
C ILE A 99 -7.12 5.80 -47.01
N VAL A 100 -7.87 5.10 -46.15
CA VAL A 100 -9.35 5.20 -46.15
C VAL A 100 -9.81 6.62 -45.81
N SER A 101 -9.15 7.29 -44.85
CA SER A 101 -9.43 8.68 -44.47
C SER A 101 -9.19 9.63 -45.66
N LEU A 102 -8.10 9.43 -46.39
CA LEU A 102 -7.78 10.20 -47.60
C LEU A 102 -8.85 10.05 -48.68
N LEU A 103 -9.46 8.88 -48.82
CA LEU A 103 -10.52 8.63 -49.81
C LEU A 103 -11.79 9.47 -49.57
N PHE A 104 -12.03 10.00 -48.36
CA PHE A 104 -13.16 10.91 -48.11
C PHE A 104 -13.11 12.16 -48.98
N THR A 105 -11.92 12.57 -49.42
CA THR A 105 -11.69 13.70 -50.33
C THR A 105 -12.53 13.59 -51.62
N TRP A 106 -12.85 12.38 -52.09
CA TRP A 106 -13.57 12.13 -53.35
C TRP A 106 -14.99 11.60 -53.17
N VAL A 107 -15.55 11.63 -51.96
CA VAL A 107 -16.94 11.23 -51.74
C VAL A 107 -17.90 12.18 -52.46
N SER A 108 -18.88 11.61 -53.16
CA SER A 108 -19.90 12.36 -53.91
C SER A 108 -21.34 11.92 -53.58
N SER A 109 -21.54 10.97 -52.67
CA SER A 109 -22.86 10.56 -52.21
C SER A 109 -22.86 10.07 -50.77
N SER A 110 -24.04 10.08 -50.13
CA SER A 110 -24.24 9.53 -48.78
C SER A 110 -23.90 8.04 -48.70
N GLY A 111 -24.18 7.26 -49.77
CA GLY A 111 -23.80 5.85 -49.84
C GLY A 111 -22.29 5.64 -49.79
N GLN A 112 -21.52 6.41 -50.58
CA GLN A 112 -20.05 6.36 -50.54
C GLN A 112 -19.51 6.79 -49.16
N LEU A 113 -20.11 7.82 -48.55
CA LEU A 113 -19.76 8.24 -47.20
C LEU A 113 -19.96 7.11 -46.20
N TYR A 114 -21.10 6.41 -46.23
CA TYR A 114 -21.38 5.28 -45.33
C TYR A 114 -20.39 4.14 -45.53
N THR A 115 -20.08 3.78 -46.78
CA THR A 115 -19.11 2.73 -47.09
C THR A 115 -17.74 3.08 -46.55
N LEU A 116 -17.23 4.29 -46.81
CA LEU A 116 -15.92 4.69 -46.30
C LEU A 116 -15.91 4.84 -44.77
N ARG A 117 -17.00 5.30 -44.13
CA ARG A 117 -17.10 5.34 -42.66
C ARG A 117 -17.05 3.95 -42.05
N PHE A 118 -17.75 2.97 -42.65
CA PHE A 118 -17.67 1.56 -42.24
C PHE A 118 -16.24 1.01 -42.41
N LEU A 119 -15.63 1.22 -43.58
CA LEU A 119 -14.27 0.77 -43.87
C LEU A 119 -13.23 1.43 -42.96
N LEU A 120 -13.43 2.69 -42.57
CA LEU A 120 -12.57 3.37 -41.61
C LEU A 120 -12.65 2.65 -40.25
N GLY A 121 -13.85 2.29 -39.80
CA GLY A 121 -14.06 1.49 -38.59
C GLY A 121 -13.35 0.14 -38.64
N VAL A 122 -13.46 -0.55 -39.78
CA VAL A 122 -12.76 -1.82 -40.05
C VAL A 122 -11.24 -1.64 -40.03
N ALA A 123 -10.72 -0.56 -40.63
CA ALA A 123 -9.29 -0.30 -40.72
C ALA A 123 -8.67 0.08 -39.36
N GLU A 124 -9.36 0.91 -38.58
CA GLU A 124 -8.95 1.35 -37.23
C GLU A 124 -9.13 0.28 -36.15
N ALA A 125 -9.93 -0.76 -36.41
CA ALA A 125 -10.25 -1.79 -35.44
C ALA A 125 -9.00 -2.38 -34.79
N GLY A 126 -8.98 -2.39 -33.45
CA GLY A 126 -7.87 -2.91 -32.65
C GLY A 126 -6.71 -1.92 -32.40
N PHE A 127 -6.74 -0.70 -32.96
CA PHE A 127 -5.72 0.31 -32.67
C PHE A 127 -5.64 0.63 -31.17
N PHE A 128 -6.77 0.99 -30.56
CA PHE A 128 -6.79 1.47 -29.17
C PHE A 128 -6.41 0.37 -28.15
N PRO A 129 -7.04 -0.83 -28.16
CA PRO A 129 -6.59 -1.92 -27.28
C PRO A 129 -5.17 -2.38 -27.61
N GLY A 130 -4.78 -2.34 -28.89
CA GLY A 130 -3.44 -2.69 -29.33
C GLY A 130 -2.35 -1.74 -28.83
N ALA A 131 -2.63 -0.44 -28.80
CA ALA A 131 -1.74 0.57 -28.24
C ALA A 131 -1.58 0.39 -26.72
N ILE A 132 -2.66 0.08 -26.00
CA ILE A 132 -2.61 -0.25 -24.57
C ILE A 132 -1.80 -1.52 -24.32
N LEU A 133 -2.03 -2.57 -25.10
CA LEU A 133 -1.29 -3.82 -25.03
C LEU A 133 0.20 -3.60 -25.30
N PHE A 134 0.53 -2.81 -26.33
CA PHE A 134 1.91 -2.43 -26.61
C PHE A 134 2.57 -1.72 -25.43
N LEU A 135 1.92 -0.70 -24.85
CA LEU A 135 2.45 -0.02 -23.66
C LEU A 135 2.60 -0.97 -22.46
N SER A 136 1.70 -1.93 -22.31
CA SER A 136 1.77 -2.95 -21.26
C SER A 136 2.97 -3.90 -21.40
N GLN A 137 3.47 -4.10 -22.62
CA GLN A 137 4.66 -4.89 -22.93
C GLN A 137 5.97 -4.15 -22.67
N TRP A 138 5.91 -2.85 -22.37
CA TRP A 138 7.08 -1.99 -22.13
C TRP A 138 7.10 -1.38 -20.73
N VAL A 139 6.02 -1.53 -19.97
CA VAL A 139 5.79 -0.84 -18.71
C VAL A 139 5.26 -1.81 -17.65
N PRO A 140 6.01 -2.06 -16.56
CA PRO A 140 5.55 -2.86 -15.43
C PRO A 140 4.26 -2.30 -14.81
N SER A 141 3.45 -3.19 -14.25
CA SER A 141 2.14 -2.90 -13.62
C SER A 141 2.16 -1.71 -12.67
N ARG A 142 3.19 -1.58 -11.82
CA ARG A 142 3.37 -0.46 -10.86
C ARG A 142 3.42 0.94 -11.50
N HIS A 143 3.82 1.06 -12.77
CA HIS A 143 3.93 2.34 -13.48
C HIS A 143 2.79 2.58 -14.50
N ARG A 144 1.92 1.58 -14.72
CA ARG A 144 0.98 1.55 -15.85
C ARG A 144 -0.14 2.59 -15.75
N THR A 145 -0.70 2.81 -14.57
CA THR A 145 -1.81 3.78 -14.36
C THR A 145 -1.42 5.21 -14.73
N LYS A 146 -0.19 5.63 -14.37
CA LYS A 146 0.34 6.95 -14.72
C LYS A 146 0.49 7.12 -16.23
N ILE A 147 0.95 6.07 -16.92
CA ILE A 147 1.18 6.09 -18.36
C ILE A 147 -0.13 6.06 -19.13
N LEU A 148 -1.14 5.33 -18.66
CA LEU A 148 -2.49 5.36 -19.22
C LEU A 148 -3.14 6.75 -19.10
N GLY A 149 -2.94 7.44 -17.97
CA GLY A 149 -3.42 8.82 -17.80
C GLY A 149 -2.81 9.80 -18.83
N LEU A 150 -1.52 9.68 -19.10
CA LEU A 150 -0.83 10.49 -20.13
C LEU A 150 -1.31 10.15 -21.55
N PHE A 151 -1.59 8.88 -21.83
CA PHE A 151 -2.12 8.44 -23.11
C PHE A 151 -3.53 8.99 -23.38
N TYR A 152 -4.43 8.95 -22.40
CA TYR A 152 -5.80 9.46 -22.52
C TYR A 152 -5.87 10.99 -22.70
N LEU A 153 -4.84 11.73 -22.29
CA LEU A 153 -4.76 13.18 -22.50
C LEU A 153 -4.75 13.56 -23.99
N ALA A 154 -4.30 12.66 -24.87
CA ALA A 154 -4.29 12.90 -26.32
C ALA A 154 -5.68 13.18 -26.91
N GLN A 155 -6.72 12.56 -26.34
CA GLN A 155 -8.08 12.63 -26.87
C GLN A 155 -8.70 14.04 -26.78
N PRO A 156 -8.79 14.71 -25.61
CA PRO A 156 -9.29 16.08 -25.57
C PRO A 156 -8.35 17.08 -26.29
N LEU A 157 -7.04 16.87 -26.23
CA LEU A 157 -6.08 17.71 -26.96
C LEU A 157 -6.27 17.63 -28.49
N THR A 158 -6.78 16.52 -28.99
CA THR A 158 -7.14 16.38 -30.41
C THR A 158 -8.11 17.45 -30.84
N THR A 159 -9.18 17.71 -30.09
CA THR A 159 -10.14 18.76 -30.48
C THR A 159 -9.55 20.16 -30.28
N VAL A 160 -8.72 20.35 -29.25
CA VAL A 160 -8.04 21.64 -28.97
C VAL A 160 -7.20 22.10 -30.16
N PHE A 161 -6.42 21.20 -30.76
CA PHE A 161 -5.54 21.53 -31.89
C PHE A 161 -6.17 21.21 -33.24
N GLY A 162 -6.99 20.17 -33.30
CA GLY A 162 -7.62 19.66 -34.50
C GLY A 162 -8.74 20.54 -35.03
N ALA A 163 -9.56 21.15 -34.15
CA ALA A 163 -10.62 22.04 -34.62
C ALA A 163 -10.04 23.29 -35.33
N PRO A 164 -9.05 24.03 -34.78
CA PRO A 164 -8.41 25.14 -35.49
C PRO A 164 -7.70 24.70 -36.78
N LEU A 165 -7.04 23.53 -36.77
CA LEU A 165 -6.40 22.97 -37.97
C LEU A 165 -7.45 22.68 -39.08
N ALA A 166 -8.57 22.05 -38.70
CA ALA A 166 -9.67 21.78 -39.60
C ALA A 166 -10.27 23.07 -40.16
N GLY A 167 -10.55 24.06 -39.30
CA GLY A 167 -11.05 25.38 -39.73
C GLY A 167 -10.09 26.10 -40.69
N TRP A 168 -8.78 26.03 -40.43
CA TRP A 168 -7.76 26.60 -41.31
C TRP A 168 -7.73 25.92 -42.68
N LEU A 169 -7.80 24.59 -42.72
CA LEU A 169 -7.80 23.81 -43.96
C LEU A 169 -9.08 24.01 -44.77
N ILE A 170 -10.24 24.04 -44.10
CA ILE A 170 -11.54 24.33 -44.74
C ILE A 170 -11.54 25.72 -45.36
N GLY A 171 -10.91 26.70 -44.69
CA GLY A 171 -10.72 28.05 -45.22
C GLY A 171 -9.88 28.13 -46.49
N ARG A 172 -9.21 27.04 -46.91
CA ARG A 172 -8.47 26.94 -48.17
C ARG A 172 -9.33 26.39 -49.32
N HIS A 173 -10.64 26.63 -49.28
CA HIS A 173 -11.54 26.33 -50.39
C HIS A 173 -10.98 26.87 -51.73
N GLY A 174 -11.04 26.05 -52.77
CA GLY A 174 -10.48 26.34 -54.10
C GLY A 174 -9.04 25.87 -54.31
N LEU A 175 -8.33 25.44 -53.26
CA LEU A 175 -7.00 24.82 -53.40
C LEU A 175 -7.10 23.52 -54.20
N PHE A 176 -6.32 23.41 -55.28
CA PHE A 176 -6.42 22.33 -56.29
C PHE A 176 -7.81 22.21 -56.95
N GLY A 177 -8.64 23.25 -56.92
CA GLY A 177 -10.01 23.21 -57.40
C GLY A 177 -10.95 22.37 -56.53
N LEU A 178 -10.57 22.11 -55.28
CA LEU A 178 -11.35 21.32 -54.33
C LEU A 178 -12.15 22.19 -53.36
N GLU A 179 -13.31 21.67 -52.95
CA GLU A 179 -14.10 22.21 -51.87
C GLU A 179 -13.35 22.19 -50.53
N GLY A 180 -13.60 23.18 -49.66
CA GLY A 180 -12.84 23.35 -48.41
C GLY A 180 -12.81 22.10 -47.52
N TRP A 181 -13.95 21.42 -47.35
CA TRP A 181 -14.00 20.18 -46.57
C TRP A 181 -13.23 19.02 -47.22
N ARG A 182 -13.10 19.00 -48.55
CA ARG A 182 -12.27 18.02 -49.28
C ARG A 182 -10.78 18.31 -49.08
N VAL A 183 -10.39 19.60 -49.13
CA VAL A 183 -9.02 20.04 -48.81
C VAL A 183 -8.65 19.61 -47.38
N MET A 184 -9.58 19.74 -46.44
CA MET A 184 -9.37 19.27 -45.07
C MET A 184 -9.09 17.76 -45.03
N PHE A 185 -9.93 16.91 -45.61
CA PHE A 185 -9.68 15.46 -45.61
C PHE A 185 -8.38 15.07 -46.33
N LEU A 186 -8.03 15.76 -47.41
CA LEU A 186 -6.76 15.56 -48.12
C LEU A 186 -5.56 15.75 -47.19
N PHE A 187 -5.53 16.80 -46.36
CA PHE A 187 -4.38 17.10 -45.51
C PHE A 187 -4.43 16.47 -44.12
N VAL A 188 -5.62 16.31 -43.52
CA VAL A 188 -5.78 15.71 -42.19
C VAL A 188 -5.43 14.22 -42.18
N SER A 189 -5.61 13.52 -43.30
CA SER A 189 -5.34 12.08 -43.42
C SER A 189 -3.86 11.72 -43.66
N LEU A 190 -3.06 12.62 -44.24
CA LEU A 190 -1.64 12.37 -44.53
C LEU A 190 -0.79 12.08 -43.28
N PRO A 191 -0.96 12.80 -42.15
CA PRO A 191 -0.27 12.50 -40.91
C PRO A 191 -0.40 11.04 -40.48
N ALA A 192 -1.56 10.39 -40.65
CA ALA A 192 -1.75 8.99 -40.30
C ALA A 192 -0.88 8.05 -41.14
N ILE A 193 -0.82 8.27 -42.46
CA ILE A 193 0.00 7.48 -43.37
C ILE A 193 1.49 7.66 -43.04
N VAL A 194 1.93 8.91 -42.88
CA VAL A 194 3.32 9.24 -42.55
C VAL A 194 3.70 8.65 -41.20
N LEU A 195 2.90 8.86 -40.15
CA LEU A 195 3.16 8.29 -38.83
C LEU A 195 3.10 6.77 -38.82
N GLY A 196 2.26 6.14 -39.65
CA GLY A 196 2.23 4.69 -39.82
C GLY A 196 3.54 4.15 -40.40
N VAL A 197 4.08 4.80 -41.42
CA VAL A 197 5.40 4.48 -41.97
C VAL A 197 6.49 4.73 -40.93
N VAL A 198 6.44 5.84 -40.19
CA VAL A 198 7.40 6.12 -39.11
C VAL A 198 7.31 5.08 -38.01
N ALA A 199 6.10 4.69 -37.59
CA ALA A 199 5.85 3.68 -36.55
C ALA A 199 6.45 2.33 -36.95
N TRP A 200 6.42 1.98 -38.24
CA TRP A 200 7.08 0.79 -38.77
C TRP A 200 8.59 0.80 -38.49
N PHE A 201 9.26 1.94 -38.46
CA PHE A 201 10.70 2.02 -38.18
C PHE A 201 11.01 2.37 -36.71
N TYR A 202 10.11 3.08 -36.04
CA TYR A 202 10.33 3.65 -34.71
C TYR A 202 9.91 2.71 -33.57
N LEU A 203 8.80 1.98 -33.72
CA LEU A 203 8.34 1.03 -32.70
C LEU A 203 9.22 -0.22 -32.69
N ILE A 204 9.43 -0.77 -31.50
CA ILE A 204 10.19 -2.01 -31.27
C ILE A 204 9.27 -2.95 -30.49
N ASP A 205 9.19 -4.22 -30.90
CA ASP A 205 8.20 -5.15 -30.31
C ASP A 205 8.55 -5.57 -28.89
N LYS A 206 9.85 -5.70 -28.57
CA LYS A 206 10.31 -6.20 -27.26
C LYS A 206 11.40 -5.30 -26.69
N PRO A 207 11.43 -5.07 -25.36
CA PRO A 207 12.53 -4.39 -24.69
C PRO A 207 13.91 -4.97 -25.04
N ALA A 208 14.01 -6.29 -25.15
CA ALA A 208 15.24 -7.00 -25.51
C ALA A 208 15.88 -6.57 -26.86
N ASP A 209 15.09 -5.99 -27.77
CA ASP A 209 15.57 -5.54 -29.09
C ASP A 209 15.90 -4.03 -29.11
N ALA A 210 15.75 -3.35 -27.97
CA ALA A 210 15.88 -1.90 -27.85
C ALA A 210 17.34 -1.44 -27.82
N LYS A 211 17.85 -0.90 -28.93
CA LYS A 211 19.23 -0.38 -29.02
C LYS A 211 19.48 0.94 -28.27
N TRP A 212 18.41 1.64 -27.88
CA TRP A 212 18.49 2.92 -27.15
C TRP A 212 18.45 2.75 -25.63
N LEU A 213 18.22 1.52 -25.14
CA LEU A 213 18.44 1.15 -23.75
C LEU A 213 19.89 0.69 -23.58
N THR A 214 20.50 1.03 -22.45
CA THR A 214 21.77 0.40 -22.06
C THR A 214 21.54 -1.09 -21.78
N PRO A 215 22.57 -1.95 -21.89
CA PRO A 215 22.44 -3.38 -21.60
C PRO A 215 21.79 -3.64 -20.22
N ALA A 216 22.19 -2.90 -19.18
CA ALA A 216 21.63 -3.03 -17.84
C ALA A 216 20.12 -2.66 -17.77
N GLU A 217 19.72 -1.56 -18.40
CA GLU A 217 18.30 -1.14 -18.45
C GLU A 217 17.43 -2.13 -19.23
N ARG A 218 17.96 -2.65 -20.34
CA ARG A 218 17.28 -3.62 -21.18
C ARG A 218 17.09 -4.94 -20.44
N ASP A 219 18.14 -5.44 -19.81
CA ASP A 219 18.13 -6.75 -19.15
C ASP A 219 17.24 -6.69 -17.90
N TRP A 220 17.28 -5.59 -17.13
CA TRP A 220 16.33 -5.34 -16.04
C TRP A 220 14.88 -5.30 -16.52
N LEU A 221 14.57 -4.46 -17.53
CA LEU A 221 13.19 -4.29 -18.00
C LEU A 221 12.64 -5.59 -18.56
N THR A 222 13.47 -6.37 -19.26
CA THR A 222 13.09 -7.69 -19.80
C THR A 222 12.83 -8.69 -18.66
N ALA A 223 13.68 -8.72 -17.63
CA ALA A 223 13.52 -9.61 -16.48
C ALA A 223 12.28 -9.28 -15.64
N GLU A 224 12.03 -7.99 -15.37
CA GLU A 224 10.86 -7.55 -14.60
C GLU A 224 9.54 -7.92 -15.30
N LEU A 225 9.45 -7.64 -16.60
CA LEU A 225 8.27 -7.98 -17.39
C LEU A 225 8.07 -9.50 -17.52
N ALA A 226 9.17 -10.27 -17.57
CA ALA A 226 9.10 -11.74 -17.55
C ALA A 226 8.61 -12.27 -16.20
N ALA A 227 9.09 -11.71 -15.08
CA ALA A 227 8.63 -12.07 -13.74
C ALA A 227 7.15 -11.70 -13.50
N GLU A 228 6.69 -10.57 -14.05
CA GLU A 228 5.27 -10.18 -14.01
C GLU A 228 4.40 -11.10 -14.88
N ASN A 229 4.86 -11.49 -16.07
CA ASN A 229 4.13 -12.42 -16.92
C ASN A 229 4.09 -13.84 -16.32
N ALA A 230 5.18 -14.32 -15.72
CA ALA A 230 5.22 -15.62 -15.04
C ALA A 230 4.23 -15.71 -13.86
N ARG A 231 4.08 -14.60 -13.10
CA ARG A 231 3.03 -14.45 -12.08
C ARG A 231 1.60 -14.51 -12.63
N LYS A 232 1.39 -14.17 -13.91
CA LYS A 232 0.07 -14.19 -14.58
C LYS A 232 -0.25 -15.50 -15.29
N THR A 233 0.73 -16.13 -15.95
CA THR A 233 0.52 -17.33 -16.78
C THR A 233 0.56 -18.65 -16.01
N GLY A 234 1.05 -18.67 -14.76
CA GLY A 234 1.13 -19.89 -13.93
C GLY A 234 -0.21 -20.56 -13.61
N HIS A 235 -1.34 -19.93 -13.94
CA HIS A 235 -2.71 -20.44 -13.72
C HIS A 235 -3.49 -20.74 -15.01
N GLU A 236 -2.92 -20.53 -16.21
CA GLU A 236 -3.73 -20.37 -17.44
C GLU A 236 -3.98 -21.65 -18.27
N GLY A 237 -3.67 -22.85 -17.76
CA GLY A 237 -3.67 -24.06 -18.58
C GLY A 237 -5.01 -24.78 -18.82
N GLN A 238 -6.01 -24.74 -17.93
CA GLN A 238 -7.07 -25.77 -17.95
C GLN A 238 -8.55 -25.32 -17.84
N HIS A 239 -8.88 -24.04 -17.59
CA HIS A 239 -10.30 -23.63 -17.39
C HIS A 239 -10.80 -22.38 -18.17
N ALA A 240 -10.15 -22.00 -19.27
CA ALA A 240 -10.48 -20.78 -20.04
C ALA A 240 -11.96 -20.66 -20.54
N LYS A 241 -12.66 -21.77 -20.78
CA LYS A 241 -14.05 -21.75 -21.28
C LYS A 241 -15.11 -21.50 -20.19
N GLY A 242 -14.85 -21.88 -18.94
CA GLY A 242 -15.78 -21.71 -17.82
C GLY A 242 -15.85 -20.25 -17.33
N ASP A 243 -14.71 -19.58 -17.29
CA ASP A 243 -14.59 -18.20 -16.83
C ASP A 243 -15.10 -17.17 -17.84
N LEU A 244 -15.05 -17.50 -19.15
CA LEU A 244 -15.65 -16.68 -20.20
C LEU A 244 -17.17 -16.55 -20.01
N LYS A 245 -17.87 -17.67 -19.79
CA LYS A 245 -19.33 -17.69 -19.61
C LYS A 245 -19.77 -16.91 -18.37
N ARG A 246 -18.98 -16.94 -17.29
CA ARG A 246 -19.22 -16.20 -16.04
C ARG A 246 -19.11 -14.68 -16.21
N ALA A 247 -18.23 -14.19 -17.08
CA ALA A 247 -18.12 -12.76 -17.36
C ALA A 247 -19.38 -12.21 -18.07
N PHE A 248 -19.92 -12.94 -19.05
CA PHE A 248 -21.13 -12.55 -19.79
C PHE A 248 -22.43 -12.68 -18.98
N THR A 249 -22.46 -13.47 -17.90
CA THR A 249 -23.63 -13.59 -17.02
C THR A 249 -23.56 -12.71 -15.78
N SER A 250 -22.45 -12.01 -15.55
CA SER A 250 -22.26 -11.16 -14.37
C SER A 250 -23.05 -9.86 -14.46
N GLY A 251 -24.04 -9.70 -13.57
CA GLY A 251 -24.81 -8.46 -13.46
C GLY A 251 -23.97 -7.22 -13.13
N ARG A 252 -22.82 -7.38 -12.47
CA ARG A 252 -21.88 -6.27 -12.18
C ARG A 252 -21.17 -5.79 -13.46
N VAL A 253 -20.77 -6.73 -14.33
CA VAL A 253 -20.13 -6.39 -15.61
C VAL A 253 -21.12 -5.66 -16.52
N TRP A 254 -22.36 -6.13 -16.61
CA TRP A 254 -23.42 -5.43 -17.36
C TRP A 254 -23.75 -4.06 -16.76
N THR A 255 -23.76 -3.92 -15.43
CA THR A 255 -23.95 -2.61 -14.77
C THR A 255 -22.83 -1.65 -15.17
N LEU A 256 -21.57 -2.08 -15.11
CA LEU A 256 -20.45 -1.26 -15.55
C LEU A 256 -20.48 -0.97 -17.05
N ALA A 257 -20.95 -1.92 -17.88
CA ALA A 257 -21.13 -1.71 -19.31
C ALA A 257 -22.13 -0.58 -19.59
N VAL A 258 -23.23 -0.50 -18.84
CA VAL A 258 -24.22 0.59 -18.94
C VAL A 258 -23.66 1.92 -18.41
N VAL A 259 -22.88 1.90 -17.32
CA VAL A 259 -22.20 3.11 -16.81
C VAL A 259 -21.22 3.65 -17.86
N TYR A 260 -20.40 2.78 -18.45
CA TYR A 260 -19.47 3.18 -19.51
C TYR A 260 -20.21 3.67 -20.75
N PHE A 261 -21.30 2.98 -21.14
CA PHE A 261 -22.18 3.39 -22.22
C PHE A 261 -22.62 4.84 -22.05
N GLY A 262 -23.06 5.27 -20.86
CA GLY A 262 -23.55 6.63 -20.65
C GLY A 262 -22.48 7.71 -20.84
N PHE A 263 -21.26 7.49 -20.36
CA PHE A 263 -20.14 8.42 -20.60
C PHE A 263 -19.73 8.46 -22.08
N VAL A 264 -19.65 7.30 -22.73
CA VAL A 264 -19.26 7.21 -24.14
C VAL A 264 -20.36 7.76 -25.06
N TYR A 265 -21.64 7.62 -24.69
CA TYR A 265 -22.76 8.24 -25.37
C TYR A 265 -22.62 9.77 -25.36
N GLY A 266 -22.38 10.37 -24.19
CA GLY A 266 -22.15 11.81 -24.07
C GLY A 266 -20.90 12.27 -24.81
N LEU A 267 -19.81 11.52 -24.70
CA LEU A 267 -18.56 11.80 -25.40
C LEU A 267 -18.77 11.95 -26.92
N TYR A 268 -19.42 10.97 -27.56
CA TYR A 268 -19.58 10.99 -29.02
C TYR A 268 -20.72 11.90 -29.49
N ALA A 269 -21.77 12.09 -28.69
CA ALA A 269 -22.77 13.11 -28.97
C ALA A 269 -22.13 14.51 -29.02
N LEU A 270 -21.29 14.86 -28.04
CA LEU A 270 -20.54 16.12 -28.06
C LEU A 270 -19.51 16.15 -29.19
N ALA A 271 -18.71 15.09 -29.36
CA ALA A 271 -17.63 15.10 -30.34
C ALA A 271 -18.13 15.27 -31.80
N PHE A 272 -19.24 14.63 -32.17
CA PHE A 272 -19.73 14.68 -33.55
C PHE A 272 -20.69 15.83 -33.86
N PHE A 273 -21.45 16.32 -32.88
CA PHE A 273 -22.49 17.32 -33.13
C PHE A 273 -22.16 18.70 -32.57
N LEU A 274 -21.12 18.87 -31.74
CA LEU A 274 -20.79 20.19 -31.20
C LEU A 274 -20.50 21.24 -32.29
N PRO A 275 -19.72 20.96 -33.36
CA PRO A 275 -19.54 21.93 -34.46
C PRO A 275 -20.87 22.36 -35.10
N THR A 276 -21.78 21.41 -35.34
CA THR A 276 -23.10 21.67 -35.94
C THR A 276 -24.01 22.43 -34.97
N ILE A 277 -23.95 22.13 -33.66
CA ILE A 277 -24.66 22.89 -32.61
C ILE A 277 -24.16 24.34 -32.58
N ILE A 278 -22.85 24.56 -32.63
CA ILE A 278 -22.25 25.90 -32.69
C ILE A 278 -22.66 26.63 -33.97
N ASN A 279 -22.71 25.92 -35.10
CA ASN A 279 -23.22 26.50 -36.35
C ASN A 279 -24.67 27.00 -36.20
N GLY A 280 -25.51 26.28 -35.44
CA GLY A 280 -26.88 26.68 -35.13
C GLY A 280 -27.01 27.94 -34.26
N PHE A 281 -25.95 28.37 -33.55
CA PHE A 281 -25.99 29.59 -32.74
C PHE A 281 -26.22 30.84 -33.57
N GLN A 282 -25.85 30.82 -34.86
CA GLN A 282 -26.04 31.95 -35.74
C GLN A 282 -27.52 32.30 -35.90
N GLU A 283 -28.37 31.28 -36.05
CA GLU A 283 -29.81 31.43 -36.15
C GLU A 283 -30.46 31.63 -34.77
N GLN A 284 -30.01 30.89 -33.75
CA GLN A 284 -30.62 30.93 -32.42
C GLN A 284 -30.37 32.24 -31.66
N TYR A 285 -29.18 32.84 -31.81
CA TYR A 285 -28.75 34.01 -31.04
C TYR A 285 -28.51 35.25 -31.92
N ASP A 286 -28.88 35.20 -33.20
CA ASP A 286 -28.67 36.28 -34.17
C ASP A 286 -27.21 36.75 -34.23
N THR A 287 -26.30 35.80 -34.47
CA THR A 287 -24.84 36.04 -34.49
C THR A 287 -24.21 35.56 -35.79
N THR A 288 -23.05 36.10 -36.15
CA THR A 288 -22.28 35.61 -37.30
C THR A 288 -20.90 35.15 -36.88
N PHE A 289 -20.55 33.92 -37.28
CA PHE A 289 -19.26 33.30 -36.97
C PHE A 289 -18.59 32.85 -38.27
N SER A 290 -17.31 33.19 -38.43
CA SER A 290 -16.49 32.63 -39.49
C SER A 290 -16.23 31.14 -39.23
N VAL A 291 -15.74 30.42 -40.24
CA VAL A 291 -15.31 29.00 -40.09
C VAL A 291 -14.27 28.86 -38.98
N MET A 292 -13.35 29.84 -38.87
CA MET A 292 -12.32 29.85 -37.84
C MET A 292 -12.89 30.13 -36.45
N ASP A 293 -13.88 31.01 -36.32
CA ASP A 293 -14.53 31.29 -35.03
C ASP A 293 -15.23 30.03 -34.51
N LYS A 294 -16.00 29.34 -35.36
CA LYS A 294 -16.66 28.07 -35.00
C LYS A 294 -15.64 27.02 -34.56
N ALA A 295 -14.49 26.94 -35.23
CA ALA A 295 -13.40 26.04 -34.89
C ALA A 295 -12.81 26.33 -33.49
N TRP A 296 -12.51 27.61 -33.19
CA TRP A 296 -12.03 28.00 -31.86
C TRP A 296 -13.07 27.77 -30.76
N ILE A 297 -14.33 28.10 -31.01
CA ILE A 297 -15.42 27.86 -30.06
C ILE A 297 -15.55 26.35 -29.77
N THR A 298 -15.38 25.50 -30.77
CA THR A 298 -15.37 24.04 -30.59
C THR A 298 -14.19 23.55 -29.74
N ALA A 299 -13.04 24.21 -29.84
CA ALA A 299 -11.84 23.84 -29.06
C ALA A 299 -11.96 24.18 -27.57
N ILE A 300 -12.67 25.26 -27.22
CA ILE A 300 -12.74 25.81 -25.85
C ILE A 300 -13.11 24.75 -24.80
N PRO A 301 -14.19 23.96 -24.95
CA PRO A 301 -14.59 22.98 -23.93
C PRO A 301 -13.53 21.93 -23.60
N TYR A 302 -12.67 21.59 -24.56
CA TYR A 302 -11.75 20.46 -24.45
C TYR A 302 -10.43 20.82 -23.76
N LEU A 303 -10.03 22.10 -23.75
CA LEU A 303 -8.81 22.54 -23.05
C LEU A 303 -8.97 22.42 -21.52
N PRO A 304 -10.02 22.98 -20.88
CA PRO A 304 -10.31 22.73 -19.47
C PRO A 304 -10.56 21.24 -19.19
N ALA A 305 -11.21 20.52 -20.11
CA ALA A 305 -11.41 19.08 -19.94
C ALA A 305 -10.09 18.29 -19.88
N ALA A 306 -9.09 18.67 -20.68
CA ALA A 306 -7.74 18.07 -20.60
C ALA A 306 -7.06 18.36 -19.25
N VAL A 307 -7.19 19.60 -18.75
CA VAL A 307 -6.66 20.00 -17.44
C VAL A 307 -7.34 19.22 -16.31
N VAL A 308 -8.68 19.16 -16.31
CA VAL A 308 -9.46 18.41 -15.33
C VAL A 308 -9.13 16.93 -15.40
N LEU A 309 -9.05 16.32 -16.58
CA LEU A 309 -8.65 14.93 -16.75
C LEU A 309 -7.31 14.65 -16.05
N PHE A 310 -6.30 15.50 -16.27
CA PHE A 310 -4.97 15.33 -15.67
C PHE A 310 -5.02 15.40 -14.14
N PHE A 311 -5.61 16.46 -13.57
CA PHE A 311 -5.65 16.65 -12.12
C PHE A 311 -6.59 15.67 -11.40
N TRP A 312 -7.74 15.35 -11.99
CA TRP A 312 -8.71 14.41 -11.43
C TRP A 312 -8.16 12.99 -11.41
N THR A 313 -7.51 12.55 -12.48
CA THR A 313 -6.84 11.24 -12.53
C THR A 313 -5.72 11.17 -11.50
N ARG A 314 -4.93 12.25 -11.33
CA ARG A 314 -3.88 12.32 -10.30
C ARG A 314 -4.45 12.28 -8.89
N HIS A 315 -5.57 12.96 -8.64
CA HIS A 315 -6.27 12.92 -7.36
C HIS A 315 -6.79 11.51 -7.04
N ALA A 316 -7.50 10.87 -7.97
CA ALA A 316 -7.97 9.50 -7.81
C ALA A 316 -6.82 8.49 -7.59
N THR A 317 -5.66 8.72 -8.22
CA THR A 317 -4.46 7.89 -8.03
C THR A 317 -3.81 8.09 -6.66
N ARG A 318 -3.83 9.31 -6.10
CA ARG A 318 -3.22 9.63 -4.79
C ARG A 318 -4.10 9.23 -3.59
N HIS A 319 -5.42 9.35 -3.72
CA HIS A 319 -6.36 9.15 -2.61
C HIS A 319 -7.17 7.84 -2.73
N GLY A 320 -6.86 7.02 -3.74
CA GLY A 320 -7.61 5.83 -4.10
C GLY A 320 -8.93 6.15 -4.82
N THR A 321 -9.24 5.42 -5.90
CA THR A 321 -10.51 5.62 -6.63
C THR A 321 -11.70 5.23 -5.74
N ARG A 322 -12.52 6.20 -5.35
CA ARG A 322 -13.81 6.01 -4.66
C ARG A 322 -14.98 6.13 -5.64
N THR A 323 -16.15 5.59 -5.29
CA THR A 323 -17.38 5.62 -6.12
C THR A 323 -17.72 7.03 -6.64
N TRP A 324 -17.53 8.06 -5.81
CA TRP A 324 -17.83 9.44 -6.19
C TRP A 324 -16.91 10.01 -7.29
N HIS A 325 -15.73 9.44 -7.51
CA HIS A 325 -14.84 9.88 -8.60
C HIS A 325 -15.42 9.55 -9.99
N VAL A 326 -16.37 8.63 -10.06
CA VAL A 326 -17.12 8.28 -11.29
C VAL A 326 -18.55 8.84 -11.20
N ALA A 327 -19.24 8.63 -10.08
CA ALA A 327 -20.63 9.08 -9.92
C ALA A 327 -20.77 10.61 -9.87
N GLY A 328 -19.82 11.32 -9.25
CA GLY A 328 -19.83 12.78 -9.14
C GLY A 328 -19.79 13.47 -10.50
N PRO A 329 -18.78 13.18 -11.36
CA PRO A 329 -18.77 13.72 -12.71
C PRO A 329 -19.97 13.27 -13.55
N ALA A 330 -20.48 12.05 -13.39
CA ALA A 330 -21.74 11.64 -14.04
C ALA A 330 -22.93 12.53 -13.67
N VAL A 331 -23.09 12.90 -12.39
CA VAL A 331 -24.13 13.84 -11.95
C VAL A 331 -23.89 15.23 -12.54
N VAL A 332 -22.67 15.76 -12.42
CA VAL A 332 -22.33 17.10 -12.92
C VAL A 332 -22.62 17.22 -14.42
N GLY A 333 -22.12 16.28 -15.23
CA GLY A 333 -22.34 16.29 -16.67
C GLY A 333 -23.80 16.03 -17.06
N GLY A 334 -24.48 15.15 -16.31
CA GLY A 334 -25.88 14.83 -16.52
C GLY A 334 -26.83 15.99 -16.26
N LEU A 335 -26.49 16.86 -15.31
CA LEU A 335 -27.23 18.10 -15.00
C LEU A 335 -26.79 19.27 -15.87
N SER A 336 -25.51 19.39 -16.21
CA SER A 336 -25.02 20.53 -17.00
C SER A 336 -25.52 20.48 -18.44
N ILE A 337 -25.53 19.32 -19.10
CA ILE A 337 -25.85 19.29 -20.53
C ILE A 337 -27.27 19.77 -20.88
N PRO A 338 -28.34 19.47 -20.13
CA PRO A 338 -29.66 20.03 -20.41
C PRO A 338 -29.75 21.50 -20.00
N LEU A 339 -28.98 21.94 -19.00
CA LEU A 339 -28.90 23.35 -18.60
C LEU A 339 -28.39 24.25 -19.74
N ALA A 340 -27.53 23.72 -20.62
CA ALA A 340 -27.01 24.45 -21.79
C ALA A 340 -28.15 24.94 -22.71
N LEU A 341 -29.29 24.24 -22.72
CA LEU A 341 -30.46 24.59 -23.54
C LEU A 341 -31.18 25.86 -23.09
N TYR A 342 -31.00 26.24 -21.83
CA TYR A 342 -31.67 27.39 -21.21
C TYR A 342 -30.78 28.64 -21.17
N MET A 343 -29.57 28.56 -21.72
CA MET A 343 -28.62 29.65 -21.72
C MET A 343 -29.00 30.69 -22.79
N GLY A 344 -29.08 31.96 -22.37
CA GLY A 344 -29.50 33.08 -23.21
C GLY A 344 -28.40 33.68 -24.09
N SER A 345 -27.19 33.11 -24.11
CA SER A 345 -26.10 33.59 -24.98
C SER A 345 -25.17 32.45 -25.40
N PRO A 346 -24.49 32.55 -26.56
CA PRO A 346 -23.51 31.55 -27.01
C PRO A 346 -22.43 31.27 -25.97
N THR A 347 -21.93 32.32 -25.31
CA THR A 347 -20.86 32.23 -24.31
C THR A 347 -21.28 31.42 -23.10
N ALA A 348 -22.50 31.65 -22.59
CA ALA A 348 -23.05 30.89 -21.48
C ALA A 348 -23.29 29.42 -21.86
N THR A 349 -23.81 29.17 -23.08
CA THR A 349 -24.01 27.81 -23.60
C THR A 349 -22.68 27.05 -23.68
N VAL A 350 -21.62 27.67 -24.21
CA VAL A 350 -20.29 27.06 -24.30
C VAL A 350 -19.67 26.84 -22.92
N ALA A 351 -19.88 27.73 -21.96
CA ALA A 351 -19.42 27.54 -20.59
C ALA A 351 -20.06 26.30 -19.94
N VAL A 352 -21.37 26.09 -20.14
CA VAL A 352 -22.07 24.90 -19.62
C VAL A 352 -21.62 23.64 -20.35
N ILE A 353 -21.43 23.68 -21.66
CA ILE A 353 -20.87 22.57 -22.44
C ILE A 353 -19.44 22.23 -21.97
N THR A 354 -18.65 23.23 -21.58
CA THR A 354 -17.31 23.04 -20.99
C THR A 354 -17.38 22.26 -19.68
N VAL A 355 -18.35 22.55 -18.82
CA VAL A 355 -18.59 21.77 -17.59
C VAL A 355 -18.94 20.32 -17.93
N THR A 356 -19.80 20.08 -18.93
CA THR A 356 -20.13 18.72 -19.40
C THR A 356 -18.89 17.99 -19.92
N ALA A 357 -18.07 18.65 -20.73
CA ALA A 357 -16.84 18.07 -21.27
C ALA A 357 -15.87 17.70 -20.13
N CYS A 358 -15.65 18.59 -19.17
CA CYS A 358 -14.83 18.32 -17.99
C CYS A 358 -15.34 17.10 -17.21
N ALA A 359 -16.66 17.00 -17.05
CA ALA A 359 -17.28 15.90 -16.32
C ALA A 359 -17.09 14.53 -17.02
N ILE A 360 -17.24 14.48 -18.35
CA ILE A 360 -17.00 13.26 -19.14
C ILE A 360 -15.53 12.84 -19.04
N PHE A 361 -14.60 13.76 -19.29
CA PHE A 361 -13.17 13.45 -19.32
C PHE A 361 -12.56 13.21 -17.93
N ALA A 362 -13.18 13.70 -16.85
CA ALA A 362 -12.81 13.33 -15.47
C ALA A 362 -13.09 11.85 -15.17
N ALA A 363 -14.25 11.33 -15.59
CA ALA A 363 -14.69 9.98 -15.22
C ALA A 363 -14.06 8.87 -16.07
N LEU A 364 -13.85 9.09 -17.38
CA LEU A 364 -13.41 8.05 -18.33
C LEU A 364 -12.14 7.28 -17.91
N PRO A 365 -11.00 7.93 -17.58
CA PRO A 365 -9.80 7.19 -17.17
C PRO A 365 -9.95 6.53 -15.79
N VAL A 366 -10.68 7.17 -14.87
CA VAL A 366 -10.89 6.67 -13.50
C VAL A 366 -11.82 5.45 -13.50
N PHE A 367 -12.81 5.42 -14.37
CA PHE A 367 -13.76 4.32 -14.51
C PHE A 367 -13.06 2.97 -14.75
N TRP A 368 -12.00 2.95 -15.57
CA TRP A 368 -11.27 1.71 -15.90
C TRP A 368 -10.53 1.09 -14.71
N SER A 369 -10.39 1.80 -13.59
CA SER A 369 -9.89 1.24 -12.32
C SER A 369 -10.94 0.49 -11.49
N VAL A 370 -12.21 0.48 -11.92
CA VAL A 370 -13.33 -0.15 -11.20
C VAL A 370 -13.54 -1.63 -11.61
N PRO A 371 -13.61 -2.02 -12.91
CA PRO A 371 -13.78 -3.42 -13.30
C PRO A 371 -12.69 -4.35 -12.74
N SER A 372 -11.45 -3.85 -12.64
CA SER A 372 -10.29 -4.60 -12.17
C SER A 372 -10.33 -4.95 -10.67
N ARG A 373 -11.26 -4.37 -9.89
CA ARG A 373 -11.40 -4.63 -8.44
C ARG A 373 -12.09 -5.95 -8.12
N PHE A 374 -12.83 -6.49 -9.08
CA PHE A 374 -13.70 -7.63 -8.85
C PHE A 374 -13.66 -8.66 -9.99
N LEU A 375 -12.93 -8.39 -11.06
CA LEU A 375 -12.64 -9.36 -12.12
C LEU A 375 -11.14 -9.67 -12.12
N THR A 376 -10.80 -10.96 -12.13
CA THR A 376 -9.42 -11.46 -12.23
C THR A 376 -9.31 -12.48 -13.37
N GLY A 377 -8.09 -12.71 -13.87
CA GLY A 377 -7.81 -13.71 -14.91
C GLY A 377 -8.61 -13.55 -16.21
N ALA A 378 -9.03 -14.67 -16.81
CA ALA A 378 -9.77 -14.70 -18.07
C ALA A 378 -11.14 -13.98 -17.99
N ALA A 379 -11.79 -13.98 -16.82
CA ALA A 379 -13.04 -13.26 -16.60
C ALA A 379 -12.86 -11.73 -16.65
N ALA A 380 -11.69 -11.21 -16.26
CA ALA A 380 -11.35 -9.80 -16.39
C ALA A 380 -11.19 -9.37 -17.85
N ALA A 381 -10.43 -10.14 -18.65
CA ALA A 381 -10.26 -9.86 -20.08
C ALA A 381 -11.60 -9.85 -20.82
N ALA A 382 -12.45 -10.86 -20.54
CA ALA A 382 -13.78 -10.98 -21.13
C ALA A 382 -14.74 -9.85 -20.70
N GLY A 383 -14.75 -9.51 -19.41
CA GLY A 383 -15.59 -8.42 -18.89
C GLY A 383 -15.17 -7.05 -19.40
N ILE A 384 -13.86 -6.79 -19.50
CA ILE A 384 -13.32 -5.55 -20.09
C ILE A 384 -13.69 -5.45 -21.58
N ALA A 385 -13.58 -6.55 -22.33
CA ALA A 385 -13.98 -6.59 -23.73
C ALA A 385 -15.49 -6.29 -23.89
N LEU A 386 -16.34 -6.86 -23.05
CA LEU A 386 -17.79 -6.60 -23.06
C LEU A 386 -18.12 -5.13 -22.75
N ILE A 387 -17.47 -4.55 -21.74
CA ILE A 387 -17.65 -3.14 -21.38
C ILE A 387 -17.20 -2.23 -22.54
N ASN A 388 -16.05 -2.52 -23.17
CA ASN A 388 -15.58 -1.73 -24.31
C ASN A 388 -16.53 -1.83 -25.51
N THR A 389 -17.07 -3.03 -25.77
CA THR A 389 -18.07 -3.28 -26.81
C THR A 389 -19.33 -2.44 -26.56
N ALA A 390 -19.82 -2.37 -25.33
CA ALA A 390 -20.94 -1.51 -24.96
C ALA A 390 -20.63 -0.02 -25.20
N GLY A 391 -19.40 0.43 -24.95
CA GLY A 391 -18.95 1.77 -25.31
C GLY A 391 -19.03 2.04 -26.82
N ASN A 392 -18.58 1.12 -27.67
CA ASN A 392 -18.70 1.27 -29.12
C ASN A 392 -20.16 1.26 -29.60
N ILE A 393 -21.02 0.44 -28.99
CA ILE A 393 -22.47 0.49 -29.25
C ILE A 393 -23.04 1.87 -28.87
N ALA A 394 -22.56 2.46 -27.76
CA ALA A 394 -22.92 3.82 -27.37
C ALA A 394 -22.50 4.87 -28.41
N GLY A 395 -21.35 4.68 -29.06
CA GLY A 395 -20.90 5.52 -30.18
C GLY A 395 -21.86 5.47 -31.38
N PHE A 396 -22.31 4.27 -31.77
CA PHE A 396 -23.33 4.11 -32.81
C PHE A 396 -24.65 4.77 -32.40
N ALA A 397 -25.14 4.42 -31.19
CA ALA A 397 -26.43 4.87 -30.68
C ALA A 397 -26.47 6.39 -30.51
N SER A 398 -25.45 7.01 -29.91
CA SER A 398 -25.37 8.46 -29.74
C SER A 398 -25.40 9.20 -31.07
N SER A 399 -24.65 8.70 -32.06
CA SER A 399 -24.57 9.34 -33.36
C SER A 399 -25.88 9.27 -34.12
N TYR A 400 -26.43 8.06 -34.26
CA TYR A 400 -27.65 7.83 -35.05
C TYR A 400 -28.89 8.44 -34.38
N ILE A 401 -29.08 8.22 -33.07
CA ILE A 401 -30.26 8.69 -32.34
C ILE A 401 -30.27 10.22 -32.28
N THR A 402 -29.12 10.87 -32.08
CA THR A 402 -29.03 12.35 -32.07
C THR A 402 -29.49 12.94 -33.40
N GLY A 403 -29.01 12.38 -34.51
CA GLY A 403 -29.43 12.80 -35.85
C GLY A 403 -30.93 12.57 -36.11
N TRP A 404 -31.43 11.38 -35.80
CA TRP A 404 -32.85 11.04 -35.97
C TRP A 404 -33.78 11.93 -35.14
N LEU A 405 -33.46 12.16 -33.87
CA LEU A 405 -34.25 13.05 -33.01
C LEU A 405 -34.18 14.51 -33.46
N LYS A 406 -33.06 14.97 -34.03
CA LYS A 406 -32.95 16.32 -34.61
C LYS A 406 -33.87 16.47 -35.83
N ASP A 407 -33.87 15.49 -36.75
CA ASP A 407 -34.77 15.51 -37.91
C ASP A 407 -36.24 15.45 -37.48
N TRP A 408 -36.56 14.66 -36.45
CA TRP A 408 -37.93 14.52 -35.96
C TRP A 408 -38.45 15.76 -35.22
N THR A 409 -37.63 16.36 -34.36
CA THR A 409 -38.05 17.46 -33.47
C THR A 409 -37.70 18.85 -33.99
N GLY A 410 -36.87 18.93 -35.03
CA GLY A 410 -36.32 20.19 -35.54
C GLY A 410 -35.25 20.82 -34.65
N ALA A 411 -34.95 20.26 -33.47
CA ALA A 411 -34.03 20.87 -32.49
C ALA A 411 -33.12 19.83 -31.79
N TYR A 412 -32.03 20.29 -31.17
CA TYR A 412 -31.11 19.44 -30.41
C TYR A 412 -31.51 19.26 -28.93
N TYR A 413 -32.68 19.77 -28.52
CA TYR A 413 -33.15 19.68 -27.13
C TYR A 413 -33.25 18.23 -26.65
N VAL A 414 -34.03 17.39 -27.36
CA VAL A 414 -34.27 16.00 -26.97
C VAL A 414 -32.99 15.16 -26.96
N PRO A 415 -32.09 15.25 -27.98
CA PRO A 415 -30.79 14.61 -27.91
C PRO A 415 -29.96 14.97 -26.67
N LEU A 416 -29.89 16.26 -26.30
CA LEU A 416 -29.09 16.71 -25.16
C LEU A 416 -29.69 16.26 -23.82
N TYR A 417 -31.03 16.22 -23.71
CA TYR A 417 -31.71 15.58 -22.58
C TYR A 417 -31.39 14.09 -22.46
N LEU A 418 -31.30 13.39 -23.59
CA LEU A 418 -30.98 11.97 -23.61
C LEU A 418 -29.54 11.70 -23.16
N VAL A 419 -28.58 12.58 -23.53
CA VAL A 419 -27.22 12.55 -22.97
C VAL A 419 -27.27 12.71 -21.44
N GLY A 420 -28.01 13.72 -20.96
CA GLY A 420 -28.18 13.97 -19.52
C GLY A 420 -28.75 12.75 -18.78
N PHE A 421 -29.78 12.13 -19.36
CA PHE A 421 -30.41 10.92 -18.83
C PHE A 421 -29.42 9.76 -18.68
N PHE A 422 -28.64 9.44 -19.72
CA PHE A 422 -27.69 8.32 -19.64
C PHE A 422 -26.54 8.59 -18.66
N MET A 423 -26.10 9.85 -18.53
CA MET A 423 -25.11 10.23 -17.52
C MET A 423 -25.68 10.13 -16.09
N LEU A 424 -26.90 10.61 -15.85
CA LEU A 424 -27.57 10.46 -14.54
C LEU A 424 -27.85 8.99 -14.20
N LEU A 425 -28.26 8.20 -15.18
CA LEU A 425 -28.42 6.75 -15.03
C LEU A 425 -27.09 6.10 -14.62
N SER A 426 -25.98 6.53 -15.24
CA SER A 426 -24.63 6.06 -14.91
C SER A 426 -24.27 6.40 -13.45
N ALA A 427 -24.60 7.60 -12.97
CA ALA A 427 -24.42 7.97 -11.56
C ALA A 427 -25.24 7.09 -10.62
N VAL A 428 -26.53 6.90 -10.90
CA VAL A 428 -27.43 6.07 -10.08
C VAL A 428 -26.95 4.63 -10.02
N LEU A 429 -26.55 4.06 -11.16
CA LEU A 429 -26.03 2.69 -11.23
C LEU A 429 -24.71 2.55 -10.48
N MET A 430 -23.82 3.54 -10.59
CA MET A 430 -22.55 3.53 -9.87
C MET A 430 -22.76 3.64 -8.34
N ILE A 431 -23.71 4.46 -7.89
CA ILE A 431 -24.11 4.54 -6.48
C ILE A 431 -24.76 3.24 -6.02
N ARG A 432 -25.69 2.67 -6.80
CA ARG A 432 -26.34 1.39 -6.47
C ARG A 432 -25.35 0.22 -6.41
N LEU A 433 -24.34 0.22 -7.26
CA LEU A 433 -23.27 -0.76 -7.22
C LEU A 433 -22.48 -0.66 -5.90
N ALA A 434 -22.38 0.54 -5.32
CA ALA A 434 -21.76 0.77 -4.01
C ALA A 434 -22.70 0.53 -2.81
N THR A 435 -24.01 0.79 -2.93
CA THR A 435 -25.00 0.63 -1.84
C THR A 435 -25.61 -0.77 -1.73
N ARG A 436 -25.32 -1.66 -2.70
CA ARG A 436 -25.62 -3.10 -2.57
C ARG A 436 -24.72 -3.83 -1.57
N HIS A 437 -23.87 -3.11 -0.83
CA HIS A 437 -23.45 -3.50 0.51
C HIS A 437 -24.51 -3.06 1.52
N PRO A 438 -25.26 -3.98 2.15
CA PRO A 438 -26.16 -3.59 3.21
C PRO A 438 -25.38 -3.09 4.43
N PRO A 439 -25.92 -2.14 5.21
CA PRO A 439 -25.48 -1.93 6.58
C PRO A 439 -25.82 -3.19 7.40
N PRO A 440 -24.97 -3.68 8.31
CA PRO A 440 -25.27 -4.92 9.01
C PRO A 440 -26.30 -4.66 10.13
N HIS A 441 -27.55 -5.07 9.91
CA HIS A 441 -28.56 -5.21 10.96
C HIS A 441 -29.13 -6.65 11.01
N ARG A 442 -29.01 -7.22 12.23
CA ARG A 442 -29.87 -8.16 12.98
C ARG A 442 -30.36 -9.49 12.36
N ARG A 443 -30.00 -10.57 13.08
CA ARG A 443 -30.52 -11.96 13.06
C ARG A 443 -32.06 -12.07 13.08
N THR A 444 -32.59 -13.04 12.34
CA THR A 444 -33.49 -14.13 12.83
C THR A 444 -33.45 -15.32 11.86
N ASP A 445 -33.15 -16.52 12.37
CA ASP A 445 -33.09 -17.84 11.68
C ASP A 445 -34.48 -18.53 11.73
N PRO A 446 -34.84 -19.52 10.87
CA PRO A 446 -34.45 -20.93 11.13
C PRO A 446 -34.20 -21.86 9.90
N ARG A 447 -32.98 -22.43 9.83
CA ARG A 447 -32.60 -23.82 9.42
C ARG A 447 -32.53 -24.22 7.91
N PRO A 448 -31.72 -25.26 7.51
CA PRO A 448 -30.30 -25.09 7.18
C PRO A 448 -29.92 -25.68 5.79
N ARG A 449 -28.88 -25.15 5.15
CA ARG A 449 -28.12 -25.86 4.09
C ARG A 449 -26.63 -25.81 4.45
N ALA A 450 -25.98 -26.98 4.36
CA ALA A 450 -24.63 -27.25 4.82
C ALA A 450 -23.55 -26.38 4.12
N PRO A 451 -22.45 -26.05 4.82
CA PRO A 451 -21.45 -25.11 4.31
C PRO A 451 -20.31 -25.78 3.54
N ASP A 452 -19.83 -25.06 2.54
CA ASP A 452 -18.60 -25.29 1.76
C ASP A 452 -17.47 -24.52 2.48
N HIS A 453 -16.45 -25.24 2.98
CA HIS A 453 -15.28 -24.67 3.66
C HIS A 453 -14.11 -24.54 2.67
N GLY A 454 -13.33 -23.45 2.74
CA GLY A 454 -11.94 -23.50 2.22
C GLY A 454 -11.42 -22.31 1.43
N GLY A 455 -11.45 -21.09 1.98
CA GLY A 455 -10.50 -20.05 1.57
C GLY A 455 -10.00 -19.33 2.83
N PRO A 456 -8.68 -19.14 3.03
CA PRO A 456 -8.18 -18.45 4.21
C PRO A 456 -8.81 -17.05 4.30
N ALA A 457 -9.18 -16.66 5.51
CA ALA A 457 -9.53 -15.27 5.77
C ALA A 457 -8.32 -14.41 5.37
N MET A 458 -8.60 -13.38 4.57
CA MET A 458 -7.75 -12.26 4.13
C MET A 458 -7.87 -11.10 5.12
N THR A 459 -6.83 -10.31 5.45
CA THR A 459 -7.06 -8.92 5.86
C THR A 459 -7.60 -8.15 4.65
N ARG A 460 -8.93 -7.94 4.58
CA ARG A 460 -9.62 -7.40 3.37
C ARG A 460 -9.84 -5.90 3.38
N LEU A 461 -9.75 -5.25 4.54
CA LEU A 461 -10.08 -3.85 4.73
C LEU A 461 -8.86 -3.10 5.26
N PHE A 462 -8.11 -2.49 4.35
CA PHE A 462 -6.97 -1.62 4.65
C PHE A 462 -6.86 -0.57 3.53
N ASN A 463 -6.34 0.63 3.83
CA ASN A 463 -6.01 1.62 2.80
C ASN A 463 -4.59 1.36 2.26
N ASP A 464 -3.57 1.92 2.91
CA ASP A 464 -2.16 1.58 2.71
C ASP A 464 -1.77 0.53 3.77
N PRO A 465 -1.26 -0.66 3.38
CA PRO A 465 -0.71 -1.64 4.33
C PRO A 465 0.24 -1.05 5.35
N ALA A 466 1.07 -0.08 4.94
CA ALA A 466 2.06 0.54 5.81
C ALA A 466 1.44 1.43 6.90
N ALA A 467 0.21 1.91 6.70
CA ALA A 467 -0.53 2.76 7.62
C ALA A 467 -1.57 1.99 8.45
N PHE A 468 -1.70 0.67 8.24
CA PHE A 468 -2.77 -0.13 8.84
C PHE A 468 -2.80 -0.06 10.38
N ALA A 469 -1.65 -0.19 11.03
CA ALA A 469 -1.56 -0.15 12.49
C ALA A 469 -2.05 1.20 13.06
N ASP A 470 -1.61 2.31 12.45
CA ASP A 470 -1.99 3.66 12.87
C ASP A 470 -3.49 3.90 12.64
N GLU A 471 -4.01 3.58 11.45
CA GLU A 471 -5.42 3.73 11.11
C GLU A 471 -6.33 2.85 11.99
N ALA A 472 -5.88 1.63 12.32
CA ALA A 472 -6.59 0.73 13.22
C ALA A 472 -6.66 1.28 14.65
N LEU A 473 -5.54 1.83 15.16
CA LEU A 473 -5.48 2.46 16.48
C LEU A 473 -6.34 3.73 16.55
N GLU A 474 -6.30 4.57 15.51
CA GLU A 474 -7.17 5.76 15.38
C GLU A 474 -8.65 5.39 15.40
N GLY A 475 -9.04 4.39 14.58
CA GLY A 475 -10.41 3.89 14.52
C GLY A 475 -10.87 3.29 15.85
N PHE A 476 -10.01 2.51 16.50
CA PHE A 476 -10.26 1.95 17.83
C PHE A 476 -10.48 3.06 18.87
N ALA A 477 -9.57 4.02 18.97
CA ALA A 477 -9.70 5.13 19.92
C ALA A 477 -10.96 5.96 19.67
N ALA A 478 -11.32 6.18 18.39
CA ALA A 478 -12.56 6.86 18.02
C ALA A 478 -13.82 6.09 18.44
N ALA A 479 -13.82 4.75 18.30
CA ALA A 479 -14.95 3.90 18.65
C ALA A 479 -15.13 3.71 20.17
N HIS A 480 -14.03 3.78 20.93
CA HIS A 480 -13.98 3.40 22.34
C HIS A 480 -13.66 4.57 23.30
N ARG A 481 -14.00 5.81 22.92
CA ARG A 481 -13.77 7.03 23.74
C ARG A 481 -14.30 6.97 25.18
N ARG A 482 -15.26 6.09 25.47
CA ARG A 482 -15.72 5.82 26.84
C ARG A 482 -14.62 5.22 27.72
N TRP A 483 -13.79 4.35 27.16
CA TRP A 483 -12.77 3.58 27.89
C TRP A 483 -11.38 4.15 27.71
N VAL A 484 -11.06 4.67 26.51
CA VAL A 484 -9.70 5.05 26.13
C VAL A 484 -9.62 6.46 25.54
N ARG A 485 -8.44 7.06 25.65
CA ARG A 485 -8.03 8.25 24.91
C ARG A 485 -6.72 7.97 24.15
N PRO A 486 -6.56 8.49 22.93
CA PRO A 486 -5.32 8.34 22.18
C PRO A 486 -4.19 9.16 22.82
N VAL A 487 -2.97 8.65 22.75
CA VAL A 487 -1.71 9.34 23.06
C VAL A 487 -0.66 8.94 22.04
N THR A 488 0.42 9.70 21.92
CA THR A 488 1.50 9.35 20.99
C THR A 488 2.03 7.95 21.29
N GLY A 489 1.93 7.04 20.31
CA GLY A 489 2.40 5.66 20.43
C GLY A 489 1.41 4.65 21.02
N GLY A 490 0.17 5.04 21.33
CA GLY A 490 -0.78 4.11 21.94
C GLY A 490 -2.08 4.73 22.44
N VAL A 491 -2.65 4.10 23.47
CA VAL A 491 -3.84 4.57 24.17
C VAL A 491 -3.65 4.47 25.67
N VAL A 492 -4.31 5.34 26.42
CA VAL A 492 -4.45 5.22 27.87
C VAL A 492 -5.93 5.28 28.25
N ARG A 493 -6.27 4.84 29.46
CA ARG A 493 -7.65 4.90 29.95
C ARG A 493 -8.19 6.33 29.94
N ALA A 494 -9.48 6.48 29.62
CA ALA A 494 -10.19 7.76 29.59
C ALA A 494 -10.42 8.34 31.00
N THR A 495 -10.31 7.52 32.04
CA THR A 495 -10.41 7.90 33.45
C THR A 495 -9.03 8.15 34.04
N ARG A 496 -8.83 9.22 34.80
CA ARG A 496 -7.54 9.53 35.42
C ARG A 496 -7.02 8.39 36.29
N THR A 497 -5.71 8.16 36.31
CA THR A 497 -5.02 7.35 37.34
C THR A 497 -5.04 8.08 38.68
N PRO A 498 -5.72 7.55 39.73
CA PRO A 498 -5.63 8.07 41.09
C PRO A 498 -4.19 8.39 41.49
N ALA A 499 -4.04 9.53 42.17
CA ALA A 499 -2.75 9.90 42.74
C ALA A 499 -2.28 8.83 43.72
N GLY A 500 -1.04 8.37 43.58
CA GLY A 500 -0.47 7.31 44.40
C GLY A 500 -0.80 5.89 43.96
N GLN A 501 -1.48 5.69 42.81
CA GLN A 501 -1.70 4.36 42.23
C GLN A 501 -0.59 4.00 41.23
N VAL A 502 -0.14 2.75 41.27
CA VAL A 502 0.78 2.16 40.28
C VAL A 502 0.09 2.08 38.92
N ALA A 503 0.74 2.56 37.86
CA ALA A 503 0.22 2.40 36.51
C ALA A 503 0.75 1.11 35.88
N VAL A 504 -0.14 0.24 35.39
CA VAL A 504 0.22 -0.93 34.58
C VAL A 504 0.03 -0.60 33.11
N VAL A 505 1.13 -0.52 32.36
CA VAL A 505 1.12 -0.25 30.92
C VAL A 505 1.56 -1.49 30.18
N ILE A 506 0.68 -2.00 29.32
CA ILE A 506 0.94 -3.18 28.51
C ILE A 506 1.39 -2.77 27.09
N GLY A 507 1.82 -3.71 26.25
CA GLY A 507 1.96 -3.41 24.83
C GLY A 507 2.78 -4.40 24.02
N GLY A 508 2.93 -4.08 22.74
CA GLY A 508 3.62 -4.90 21.75
C GLY A 508 3.19 -4.53 20.34
N GLY A 509 3.53 -5.39 19.37
CA GLY A 509 3.14 -5.19 17.97
C GLY A 509 1.63 -5.18 17.75
N SER A 510 1.18 -4.49 16.69
CA SER A 510 -0.21 -4.58 16.23
C SER A 510 -0.48 -5.94 15.57
N GLY A 511 -1.75 -6.38 15.55
CA GLY A 511 -2.18 -7.63 14.91
C GLY A 511 -2.75 -8.68 15.86
N HIS A 512 -2.75 -8.40 17.16
CA HIS A 512 -3.19 -9.32 18.22
C HIS A 512 -4.50 -8.93 18.91
N TYR A 513 -5.26 -7.99 18.33
CA TYR A 513 -6.48 -7.46 18.94
C TYR A 513 -7.42 -8.59 19.39
N PRO A 514 -7.95 -8.59 20.62
CA PRO A 514 -7.96 -7.51 21.61
C PRO A 514 -6.64 -7.04 22.23
N ALA A 515 -5.61 -7.87 22.27
CA ALA A 515 -4.31 -7.43 22.74
C ALA A 515 -3.69 -6.40 21.77
N PHE A 516 -3.23 -5.23 22.21
CA PHE A 516 -3.16 -4.75 23.59
C PHE A 516 -4.20 -3.67 23.89
N SER A 517 -4.58 -2.85 22.91
CA SER A 517 -5.44 -1.67 23.12
C SER A 517 -6.84 -2.00 23.64
N GLY A 518 -7.41 -3.15 23.26
CA GLY A 518 -8.71 -3.63 23.71
C GLY A 518 -8.77 -4.00 25.19
N LEU A 519 -7.61 -4.16 25.83
CA LEU A 519 -7.42 -4.50 27.24
C LEU A 519 -7.18 -3.27 28.14
N VAL A 520 -7.29 -2.06 27.59
CA VAL A 520 -7.14 -0.82 28.36
C VAL A 520 -8.49 -0.38 28.96
N GLY A 521 -8.51 -0.22 30.28
CA GLY A 521 -9.69 0.18 31.05
C GLY A 521 -9.55 -0.16 32.52
N ARG A 522 -10.53 0.24 33.33
CA ARG A 522 -10.50 0.02 34.79
C ARG A 522 -10.53 -1.47 35.12
N GLY A 523 -9.74 -1.89 36.12
CA GLY A 523 -9.60 -3.30 36.50
C GLY A 523 -8.65 -4.11 35.61
N LEU A 524 -8.06 -3.47 34.58
CA LEU A 524 -7.07 -4.04 33.67
C LEU A 524 -6.01 -2.97 33.34
N ALA A 525 -5.51 -2.87 32.11
CA ALA A 525 -4.39 -1.98 31.83
C ALA A 525 -4.75 -0.48 31.91
N HIS A 526 -3.80 0.32 32.42
CA HIS A 526 -3.88 1.78 32.46
C HIS A 526 -3.55 2.41 31.10
N GLY A 527 -2.72 1.74 30.30
CA GLY A 527 -2.42 2.11 28.94
C GLY A 527 -1.84 0.95 28.14
N ALA A 528 -1.83 1.11 26.83
CA ALA A 528 -1.22 0.17 25.90
C ALA A 528 -0.35 0.92 24.91
N ALA A 529 0.94 0.59 24.86
CA ALA A 529 1.84 1.00 23.79
C ALA A 529 1.68 0.04 22.62
N VAL A 530 1.41 0.57 21.42
CA VAL A 530 1.02 -0.24 20.26
C VAL A 530 1.97 0.09 19.11
N GLY A 531 2.80 -0.89 18.75
CA GLY A 531 3.75 -0.78 17.66
C GLY A 531 3.13 -1.07 16.30
N ASN A 532 3.97 -1.15 15.27
CA ASN A 532 3.50 -1.54 13.94
C ASN A 532 3.09 -3.02 13.92
N VAL A 533 2.53 -3.48 12.80
CA VAL A 533 2.11 -4.87 12.62
C VAL A 533 3.26 -5.83 12.93
N PHE A 534 3.08 -6.67 13.95
CA PHE A 534 4.05 -7.65 14.48
C PHE A 534 5.43 -7.09 14.87
N ALA A 535 5.54 -5.77 15.03
CA ALA A 535 6.76 -5.08 15.40
C ALA A 535 6.54 -4.27 16.67
N SER A 536 7.41 -4.48 17.67
CA SER A 536 7.38 -3.80 18.95
C SER A 536 7.29 -2.26 18.82
N PRO A 537 6.51 -1.56 19.69
CA PRO A 537 6.52 -0.11 19.77
C PRO A 537 7.90 0.40 20.14
N SER A 538 8.24 1.62 19.71
CA SER A 538 9.52 2.23 20.05
C SER A 538 9.59 2.61 21.52
N ALA A 539 10.80 2.65 22.09
CA ALA A 539 11.02 3.13 23.46
C ALA A 539 10.40 4.51 23.73
N GLN A 540 10.34 5.39 22.72
CA GLN A 540 9.72 6.70 22.83
C GLN A 540 8.20 6.62 22.89
N GLN A 541 7.58 5.77 22.08
CA GLN A 541 6.13 5.49 22.12
C GLN A 541 5.72 4.93 23.49
N ILE A 542 6.48 3.95 24.00
CA ILE A 542 6.24 3.35 25.32
C ILE A 542 6.36 4.40 26.43
N ARG A 543 7.43 5.21 26.41
CA ARG A 543 7.64 6.30 27.38
C ARG A 543 6.51 7.31 27.37
N SER A 544 6.00 7.67 26.20
CA SER A 544 4.85 8.59 26.04
C SER A 544 3.59 8.03 26.70
N VAL A 545 3.23 6.77 26.41
CA VAL A 545 2.08 6.10 27.03
C VAL A 545 2.26 5.96 28.54
N ALA A 546 3.44 5.57 29.00
CA ALA A 546 3.77 5.43 30.42
C ALA A 546 3.62 6.73 31.20
N ARG A 547 4.14 7.85 30.66
CA ARG A 547 3.96 9.18 31.25
C ARG A 547 2.50 9.58 31.32
N ALA A 548 1.76 9.37 30.24
CA ALA A 548 0.34 9.70 30.20
C ALA A 548 -0.53 8.86 31.15
N ALA A 549 -0.08 7.64 31.48
CA ALA A 549 -0.77 6.74 32.41
C ALA A 549 -0.34 6.91 33.88
N HIS A 550 0.81 7.54 34.14
CA HIS A 550 1.46 7.59 35.45
C HIS A 550 0.63 8.34 36.51
N GLY A 551 0.40 7.67 37.65
CA GLY A 551 -0.34 8.21 38.81
C GLY A 551 0.53 8.67 39.98
N GLY A 552 1.85 8.69 39.85
CA GLY A 552 2.78 9.12 40.91
C GLY A 552 3.38 8.02 41.80
N ALA A 553 2.99 6.74 41.63
CA ALA A 553 3.54 5.61 42.39
C ALA A 553 4.34 4.59 41.54
N GLY A 554 4.93 5.08 40.45
CA GLY A 554 5.71 4.28 39.49
C GLY A 554 4.86 3.65 38.36
N VAL A 555 5.53 2.91 37.49
CA VAL A 555 4.95 2.27 36.30
C VAL A 555 5.49 0.85 36.15
N LEU A 556 4.61 -0.13 35.98
CA LEU A 556 4.97 -1.47 35.53
C LEU A 556 4.66 -1.60 34.03
N LEU A 557 5.70 -1.85 33.24
CA LEU A 557 5.65 -2.10 31.81
C LEU A 557 5.58 -3.61 31.54
N MET A 558 4.52 -4.11 30.89
CA MET A 558 4.32 -5.55 30.66
C MET A 558 4.09 -5.89 29.19
N TYR A 559 4.62 -7.01 28.74
CA TYR A 559 4.58 -7.45 27.34
C TYR A 559 4.88 -8.94 27.23
N GLY A 560 4.54 -9.57 26.10
CA GLY A 560 4.97 -10.94 25.80
C GLY A 560 6.47 -11.02 25.51
N ASN A 561 7.15 -12.09 25.93
CA ASN A 561 8.60 -12.22 25.84
C ASN A 561 9.09 -12.42 24.40
N TYR A 562 9.27 -11.31 23.70
CA TYR A 562 9.84 -11.21 22.37
C TYR A 562 11.00 -10.24 22.38
N ALA A 563 12.07 -10.57 21.64
CA ALA A 563 13.32 -9.80 21.67
C ALA A 563 13.14 -8.29 21.38
N GLY A 564 12.26 -7.94 20.45
CA GLY A 564 11.96 -6.54 20.14
C GLY A 564 11.31 -5.81 21.33
N ASP A 565 10.36 -6.45 21.99
CA ASP A 565 9.65 -5.90 23.14
C ASP A 565 10.56 -5.79 24.36
N VAL A 566 11.33 -6.84 24.67
CA VAL A 566 12.34 -6.81 25.75
C VAL A 566 13.26 -5.59 25.62
N LEU A 567 13.74 -5.33 24.40
CA LEU A 567 14.64 -4.20 24.13
C LEU A 567 13.95 -2.84 24.27
N HIS A 568 12.82 -2.62 23.60
CA HIS A 568 12.19 -1.29 23.59
C HIS A 568 11.55 -0.92 24.92
N PHE A 569 10.94 -1.87 25.63
CA PHE A 569 10.39 -1.64 26.96
C PHE A 569 11.50 -1.45 28.01
N GLY A 570 12.61 -2.19 27.91
CA GLY A 570 13.79 -1.97 28.75
C GLY A 570 14.36 -0.56 28.56
N GLN A 571 14.56 -0.13 27.31
CA GLN A 571 15.01 1.23 27.00
C GLN A 571 14.02 2.30 27.48
N ALA A 572 12.72 2.05 27.40
CA ALA A 572 11.71 2.97 27.91
C ALA A 572 11.79 3.10 29.44
N ALA A 573 11.97 1.97 30.16
CA ALA A 573 12.14 1.96 31.60
C ALA A 573 13.40 2.74 32.04
N GLU A 574 14.54 2.53 31.37
CA GLU A 574 15.77 3.30 31.64
C GLU A 574 15.56 4.80 31.45
N ARG A 575 14.85 5.20 30.38
CA ARG A 575 14.56 6.62 30.10
C ARG A 575 13.58 7.21 31.12
N LEU A 576 12.55 6.46 31.52
CA LEU A 576 11.60 6.88 32.57
C LEU A 576 12.31 7.03 33.92
N ALA A 577 13.21 6.11 34.26
CA ALA A 577 14.02 6.20 35.47
C ALA A 577 14.94 7.43 35.46
N ALA A 578 15.56 7.73 34.31
CA ALA A 578 16.34 8.94 34.12
C ALA A 578 15.50 10.23 34.27
N ASP A 579 14.20 10.14 34.01
CA ASP A 579 13.23 11.22 34.21
C ASP A 579 12.65 11.29 35.63
N GLY A 580 13.08 10.40 36.54
CA GLY A 580 12.60 10.34 37.93
C GLY A 580 11.32 9.54 38.15
N ILE A 581 10.88 8.73 37.17
CA ILE A 581 9.75 7.81 37.31
C ILE A 581 10.29 6.39 37.56
N ASP A 582 9.96 5.76 38.69
CA ASP A 582 10.30 4.35 38.94
C ASP A 582 9.52 3.46 37.96
N ALA A 583 10.23 2.93 36.97
CA ALA A 583 9.69 2.11 35.90
C ALA A 583 10.35 0.73 35.92
N ARG A 584 9.53 -0.32 35.97
CA ARG A 584 9.96 -1.73 35.94
C ARG A 584 9.35 -2.43 34.73
N THR A 585 9.98 -3.50 34.27
CA THR A 585 9.50 -4.32 33.15
C THR A 585 9.23 -5.75 33.59
N PHE A 586 8.17 -6.36 33.05
CA PHE A 586 7.91 -7.78 33.22
C PHE A 586 7.50 -8.41 31.88
N ALA A 587 8.25 -9.41 31.43
CA ALA A 587 7.99 -10.15 30.20
C ALA A 587 7.28 -11.47 30.51
N VAL A 588 6.13 -11.72 29.89
CA VAL A 588 5.37 -12.97 30.04
C VAL A 588 5.98 -14.04 29.14
N ALA A 589 6.26 -15.22 29.70
CA ALA A 589 6.96 -16.32 29.01
C ALA A 589 6.21 -17.66 29.22
N ASP A 590 4.99 -17.75 28.69
CA ASP A 590 4.04 -18.84 28.97
C ASP A 590 4.01 -19.96 27.92
N ASP A 591 4.55 -19.74 26.71
CA ASP A 591 4.46 -20.71 25.60
C ASP A 591 5.41 -21.90 25.77
N MET A 592 4.85 -23.06 26.16
CA MET A 592 5.59 -24.30 26.36
C MET A 592 6.26 -24.84 25.09
N ALA A 593 5.79 -24.45 23.90
CA ALA A 593 6.35 -24.95 22.65
C ALA A 593 7.71 -24.32 22.29
N SER A 594 8.00 -23.15 22.84
CA SER A 594 9.12 -22.32 22.40
C SER A 594 10.46 -22.63 23.10
N ALA A 595 10.42 -23.12 24.34
CA ALA A 595 11.58 -23.58 25.08
C ALA A 595 11.19 -24.60 26.16
N GLY A 596 12.11 -25.51 26.49
CA GLY A 596 11.92 -26.50 27.55
C GLY A 596 11.85 -25.88 28.95
N PRO A 597 11.48 -26.65 29.98
CA PRO A 597 11.34 -26.14 31.36
C PRO A 597 12.60 -25.47 31.92
N ASP A 598 13.78 -26.03 31.61
CA ASP A 598 15.09 -25.51 32.06
C ASP A 598 15.43 -24.13 31.46
N GLU A 599 14.79 -23.76 30.35
CA GLU A 599 14.93 -22.48 29.66
C GLU A 599 13.60 -21.71 29.64
N SER A 600 12.74 -21.92 30.65
CA SER A 600 11.39 -21.35 30.70
C SER A 600 11.35 -19.81 30.60
N ALA A 601 12.39 -19.13 31.08
CA ALA A 601 12.54 -17.68 30.94
C ALA A 601 12.75 -17.20 29.49
N GLU A 602 13.15 -18.09 28.58
CA GLU A 602 13.35 -17.81 27.15
C GLU A 602 12.09 -18.09 26.32
N ARG A 603 10.99 -18.54 26.94
CA ARG A 603 9.74 -18.85 26.25
C ARG A 603 9.07 -17.60 25.70
N ARG A 604 8.37 -17.73 24.57
CA ARG A 604 7.49 -16.69 24.02
C ARG A 604 6.34 -16.38 24.98
N GLY A 605 5.87 -15.13 24.96
CA GLY A 605 4.60 -14.74 25.58
C GLY A 605 3.45 -14.80 24.58
N ILE A 606 2.36 -15.50 24.88
CA ILE A 606 1.19 -15.64 24.00
C ILE A 606 -0.13 -15.31 24.73
N ALA A 607 -1.13 -16.19 24.69
CA ALA A 607 -2.43 -15.93 25.32
C ALA A 607 -2.38 -15.82 26.87
N GLY A 608 -1.31 -16.28 27.51
CA GLY A 608 -1.06 -16.10 28.94
C GLY A 608 -0.78 -14.67 29.36
N ASP A 609 -0.54 -13.78 28.40
CA ASP A 609 -0.51 -12.32 28.62
C ASP A 609 -1.76 -11.84 29.39
N LEU A 610 -2.95 -12.28 28.99
CA LEU A 610 -4.21 -11.82 29.58
C LEU A 610 -4.32 -12.09 31.09
N PRO A 611 -4.20 -13.34 31.59
CA PRO A 611 -4.30 -13.60 33.03
C PRO A 611 -3.19 -12.92 33.84
N VAL A 612 -1.99 -12.79 33.30
CA VAL A 612 -0.86 -12.15 34.00
C VAL A 612 -1.05 -10.63 34.08
N PHE A 613 -1.45 -9.99 32.97
CA PHE A 613 -1.81 -8.57 32.96
C PHE A 613 -2.99 -8.28 33.89
N LYS A 614 -3.99 -9.18 33.91
CA LYS A 614 -5.15 -9.08 34.80
C LYS A 614 -4.76 -9.13 36.27
N ALA A 615 -3.87 -10.03 36.66
CA ALA A 615 -3.42 -10.16 38.04
C ALA A 615 -2.68 -8.89 38.50
N ALA A 616 -1.69 -8.44 37.72
CA ALA A 616 -0.90 -7.25 38.04
C ALA A 616 -1.77 -5.97 38.07
N ALA A 617 -2.65 -5.79 37.09
CA ALA A 617 -3.56 -4.65 37.05
C ALA A 617 -4.57 -4.65 38.19
N ALA A 618 -5.12 -5.82 38.56
CA ALA A 618 -6.02 -5.93 39.69
C ALA A 618 -5.31 -5.60 41.02
N ALA A 619 -4.05 -6.02 41.18
CA ALA A 619 -3.22 -5.65 42.34
C ALA A 619 -2.99 -4.13 42.39
N ALA A 620 -2.71 -3.50 41.25
CA ALA A 620 -2.62 -2.04 41.16
C ALA A 620 -3.95 -1.34 41.49
N GLU A 621 -5.08 -1.91 41.08
CA GLU A 621 -6.43 -1.40 41.41
C GLU A 621 -6.79 -1.56 42.89
N GLN A 622 -6.21 -2.55 43.57
CA GLN A 622 -6.27 -2.70 45.03
C GLN A 622 -5.34 -1.72 45.78
N GLY A 623 -4.52 -0.94 45.06
CA GLY A 623 -3.63 0.05 45.64
C GLY A 623 -2.31 -0.50 46.18
N LEU A 624 -1.90 -1.70 45.73
CA LEU A 624 -0.60 -2.28 46.10
C LEU A 624 0.56 -1.41 45.58
N ALA A 625 1.68 -1.44 46.31
CA ALA A 625 2.91 -0.76 45.91
C ALA A 625 3.55 -1.44 44.69
N LEU A 626 4.42 -0.73 43.97
CA LEU A 626 5.04 -1.21 42.73
C LEU A 626 5.74 -2.57 42.92
N ASP A 627 6.49 -2.74 44.01
CA ASP A 627 7.18 -4.00 44.33
C ASP A 627 6.21 -5.18 44.47
N ASP A 628 5.06 -4.96 45.11
CA ASP A 628 4.03 -5.99 45.27
C ASP A 628 3.31 -6.28 43.96
N VAL A 629 3.07 -5.26 43.12
CA VAL A 629 2.49 -5.45 41.78
C VAL A 629 3.44 -6.25 40.88
N VAL A 630 4.75 -6.00 40.95
CA VAL A 630 5.79 -6.79 40.26
C VAL A 630 5.81 -8.23 40.78
N ARG A 631 5.80 -8.43 42.11
CA ARG A 631 5.73 -9.76 42.73
C ARG A 631 4.50 -10.55 42.26
N VAL A 632 3.35 -9.90 42.15
CA VAL A 632 2.11 -10.52 41.64
C VAL A 632 2.26 -10.91 40.17
N ALA A 633 2.85 -10.06 39.34
CA ALA A 633 3.14 -10.38 37.94
C ALA A 633 4.07 -11.59 37.81
N GLU A 634 5.16 -11.63 38.58
CA GLU A 634 6.11 -12.75 38.64
C GLU A 634 5.42 -14.04 39.08
N ARG A 635 4.59 -13.97 40.13
CA ARG A 635 3.85 -15.12 40.66
C ARG A 635 2.83 -15.64 39.65
N ALA A 636 2.07 -14.76 39.00
CA ALA A 636 1.11 -15.15 37.96
C ALA A 636 1.85 -15.78 36.77
N GLY A 637 2.90 -15.13 36.25
CA GLY A 637 3.68 -15.62 35.12
C GLY A 637 4.31 -16.99 35.38
N ALA A 638 4.88 -17.21 36.57
CA ALA A 638 5.44 -18.50 36.96
C ALA A 638 4.41 -19.65 36.93
N ARG A 639 3.11 -19.34 37.10
CA ARG A 639 2.00 -20.30 37.19
C ARG A 639 1.13 -20.35 35.93
N THR A 640 1.47 -19.60 34.88
CA THR A 640 0.74 -19.57 33.61
C THR A 640 1.49 -20.36 32.54
N ARG A 641 0.79 -21.28 31.87
CA ARG A 641 1.29 -22.03 30.72
C ARG A 641 0.30 -22.01 29.58
N SER A 642 0.81 -21.92 28.36
CA SER A 642 0.02 -21.94 27.13
C SER A 642 0.60 -22.87 26.09
N PHE A 643 -0.29 -23.39 25.25
CA PHE A 643 0.05 -24.19 24.09
C PHE A 643 -0.93 -23.94 22.95
N GLY A 644 -0.42 -23.83 21.73
CA GLY A 644 -1.19 -23.43 20.55
C GLY A 644 -1.04 -24.37 19.35
N ILE A 645 -2.11 -24.46 18.56
CA ILE A 645 -2.15 -25.16 17.27
C ILE A 645 -2.77 -24.27 16.20
N ALA A 646 -2.38 -24.46 14.94
CA ALA A 646 -2.90 -23.70 13.81
C ALA A 646 -3.18 -24.57 12.58
N PHE A 647 -4.23 -24.23 11.86
CA PHE A 647 -4.70 -24.86 10.62
C PHE A 647 -4.33 -24.03 9.38
N SER A 648 -3.95 -22.76 9.57
CA SER A 648 -3.39 -21.90 8.53
C SER A 648 -2.48 -20.84 9.15
N GLY A 649 -1.56 -20.27 8.37
CA GLY A 649 -0.89 -19.04 8.77
C GLY A 649 -1.79 -17.82 8.64
N CYS A 650 -1.32 -16.71 9.22
CA CYS A 650 -1.96 -15.40 9.10
C CYS A 650 -1.48 -14.64 7.86
N THR A 651 -2.30 -13.72 7.38
CA THR A 651 -2.04 -12.87 6.22
C THR A 651 -1.91 -11.42 6.66
N LEU A 652 -0.73 -10.84 6.44
CA LEU A 652 -0.48 -9.44 6.73
C LEU A 652 -1.33 -8.52 5.82
N PRO A 653 -1.71 -7.32 6.29
CA PRO A 653 -2.34 -6.32 5.43
C PRO A 653 -1.50 -6.10 4.16
N GLY A 654 -2.12 -6.13 2.99
CA GLY A 654 -1.43 -5.96 1.71
C GLY A 654 -0.67 -7.18 1.17
N ALA A 655 -0.56 -8.27 1.92
CA ALA A 655 0.04 -9.51 1.45
C ALA A 655 -0.97 -10.32 0.62
N ASP A 656 -0.50 -10.93 -0.48
CA ASP A 656 -1.32 -11.76 -1.37
C ASP A 656 -1.39 -13.24 -0.91
N HIS A 657 -0.64 -13.61 0.12
CA HIS A 657 -0.52 -14.97 0.68
C HIS A 657 -0.18 -14.91 2.17
N PRO A 658 -0.51 -15.97 2.96
CA PRO A 658 -0.17 -16.02 4.38
C PRO A 658 1.35 -16.13 4.60
N LEU A 659 1.83 -15.70 5.77
CA LEU A 659 3.24 -15.75 6.17
C LEU A 659 3.82 -17.16 6.11
N PHE A 660 2.99 -18.16 6.38
CA PHE A 660 3.28 -19.57 6.14
C PHE A 660 1.98 -20.30 5.79
N THR A 661 2.11 -21.48 5.19
CA THR A 661 0.98 -22.35 4.85
C THR A 661 1.09 -23.65 5.61
N VAL A 662 -0.04 -24.16 6.10
CA VAL A 662 -0.15 -25.53 6.59
C VAL A 662 -0.68 -26.40 5.46
N PRO A 663 -0.09 -27.57 5.16
CA PRO A 663 -0.61 -28.46 4.13
C PRO A 663 -2.05 -28.90 4.40
N GLU A 664 -2.77 -29.27 3.33
CA GLU A 664 -4.14 -29.77 3.46
C GLU A 664 -4.17 -31.04 4.35
N ALA A 665 -5.18 -31.13 5.21
CA ALA A 665 -5.34 -32.20 6.20
C ALA A 665 -4.18 -32.32 7.23
N ARG A 666 -3.45 -31.23 7.47
CA ARG A 666 -2.46 -31.10 8.55
C ARG A 666 -2.81 -29.94 9.50
N MET A 667 -2.19 -29.93 10.68
CA MET A 667 -2.10 -28.78 11.58
C MET A 667 -0.64 -28.50 11.92
N ALA A 668 -0.28 -27.24 12.13
CA ALA A 668 0.96 -26.84 12.76
C ALA A 668 0.80 -26.83 14.29
N VAL A 669 1.82 -27.33 15.00
CA VAL A 669 1.83 -27.43 16.45
C VAL A 669 2.87 -26.46 17.03
N GLY A 670 2.55 -25.81 18.15
CA GLY A 670 3.48 -24.92 18.85
C GLY A 670 3.73 -23.60 18.14
N LEU A 671 2.68 -23.01 17.57
CA LEU A 671 2.77 -21.76 16.80
C LEU A 671 2.82 -20.53 17.72
N GLY A 672 3.61 -19.51 17.33
CA GLY A 672 3.59 -18.19 17.95
C GLY A 672 2.48 -17.30 17.41
N ILE A 673 2.33 -16.11 17.98
CA ILE A 673 1.30 -15.14 17.58
C ILE A 673 1.71 -14.22 16.42
N HIS A 674 2.96 -14.27 15.94
CA HIS A 674 3.43 -13.43 14.82
C HIS A 674 3.52 -14.18 13.49
N GLY A 675 2.91 -15.36 13.42
CA GLY A 675 2.96 -16.21 12.22
C GLY A 675 4.29 -16.94 12.04
N GLU A 676 5.04 -17.17 13.12
CA GLU A 676 6.24 -18.01 13.09
C GLU A 676 5.86 -19.47 12.81
N PRO A 677 6.61 -20.23 11.99
CA PRO A 677 6.34 -21.64 11.76
C PRO A 677 6.31 -22.43 13.08
N GLY A 678 5.41 -23.41 13.17
CA GLY A 678 5.32 -24.28 14.33
C GLY A 678 6.56 -25.16 14.49
N ILE A 679 6.70 -25.78 15.67
CA ILE A 679 7.77 -26.73 15.95
C ILE A 679 7.62 -28.05 15.16
N GLY A 680 6.44 -28.29 14.58
CA GLY A 680 6.16 -29.45 13.75
C GLY A 680 4.78 -29.40 13.08
N GLU A 681 4.49 -30.42 12.29
CA GLU A 681 3.20 -30.62 11.61
C GLU A 681 2.63 -32.00 11.94
N GLU A 682 1.37 -32.05 12.33
CA GLU A 682 0.63 -33.27 12.64
C GLU A 682 -0.60 -33.44 11.73
N PRO A 683 -1.16 -34.66 11.58
CA PRO A 683 -2.44 -34.85 10.92
C PRO A 683 -3.54 -33.99 11.54
N LEU A 684 -4.45 -33.46 10.71
CA LEU A 684 -5.55 -32.63 11.18
C LEU A 684 -6.42 -33.40 12.19
N PRO A 685 -6.54 -32.94 13.45
CA PRO A 685 -7.28 -33.65 14.48
C PRO A 685 -8.78 -33.35 14.40
N THR A 686 -9.60 -34.22 14.98
CA THR A 686 -10.95 -33.84 15.42
C THR A 686 -10.87 -32.84 16.58
N ALA A 687 -11.94 -32.09 16.84
CA ALA A 687 -11.97 -31.12 17.94
C ALA A 687 -11.68 -31.75 19.33
N ASP A 688 -12.10 -33.01 19.55
CA ASP A 688 -11.83 -33.74 20.80
C ASP A 688 -10.38 -34.20 20.91
N GLU A 689 -9.74 -34.55 19.79
CA GLU A 689 -8.31 -34.86 19.73
C GLU A 689 -7.47 -33.60 19.93
N ALA A 690 -7.86 -32.47 19.34
CA ALA A 690 -7.23 -31.17 19.58
C ALA A 690 -7.33 -30.77 21.06
N ALA A 691 -8.51 -30.88 21.66
CA ALA A 691 -8.70 -30.61 23.09
C ALA A 691 -7.83 -31.51 23.98
N ARG A 692 -7.72 -32.80 23.63
CA ARG A 692 -6.85 -33.74 24.35
C ARG A 692 -5.38 -33.37 24.22
N LEU A 693 -4.90 -33.07 23.02
CA LEU A 693 -3.52 -32.60 22.81
C LEU A 693 -3.21 -31.35 23.65
N LEU A 694 -4.11 -30.36 23.63
CA LEU A 694 -3.94 -29.12 24.39
C LEU A 694 -3.88 -29.38 25.91
N VAL A 695 -4.82 -30.15 26.45
CA VAL A 695 -4.88 -30.46 27.89
C VAL A 695 -3.71 -31.34 28.32
N ASP A 696 -3.44 -32.43 27.60
CA ASP A 696 -2.37 -33.37 27.95
C ASP A 696 -1.00 -32.69 27.92
N THR A 697 -0.79 -31.72 27.02
CA THR A 697 0.46 -30.94 26.96
C THR A 697 0.59 -30.03 28.17
N LEU A 698 -0.44 -29.25 28.50
CA LEU A 698 -0.38 -28.32 29.64
C LEU A 698 -0.30 -29.02 30.99
N LEU A 699 -0.85 -30.24 31.10
CA LEU A 699 -0.74 -31.04 32.33
C LEU A 699 0.64 -31.68 32.53
N GLN A 700 1.57 -31.58 31.57
CA GLN A 700 2.96 -32.03 31.75
C GLN A 700 3.77 -31.09 32.64
N GLU A 701 3.38 -29.82 32.73
CA GLU A 701 4.10 -28.81 33.50
C GLU A 701 3.17 -28.09 34.49
N LEU A 702 3.18 -28.59 35.73
CA LEU A 702 2.49 -27.97 36.87
C LEU A 702 3.44 -27.04 37.64
N PRO A 703 2.90 -26.10 38.45
CA PRO A 703 3.70 -25.31 39.38
C PRO A 703 4.45 -26.20 40.37
N GLU A 704 5.61 -25.76 40.84
CA GLU A 704 6.47 -26.55 41.76
C GLU A 704 5.76 -26.97 43.06
N ASP A 705 4.78 -26.18 43.52
CA ASP A 705 4.00 -26.43 44.73
C ASP A 705 2.75 -27.31 44.49
N ALA A 706 2.52 -27.78 43.26
CA ALA A 706 1.42 -28.66 42.90
C ALA A 706 1.92 -30.11 42.64
N PRO A 707 1.65 -31.07 43.53
CA PRO A 707 2.09 -32.47 43.35
C PRO A 707 1.33 -33.21 42.24
N GLY A 708 0.28 -32.60 41.68
CA GLY A 708 -0.53 -33.12 40.60
C GLY A 708 -1.78 -32.26 40.36
N PRO A 709 -2.54 -32.50 39.27
CA PRO A 709 -3.65 -31.64 38.87
C PRO A 709 -4.90 -31.77 39.76
N ARG A 710 -5.08 -32.90 40.43
CA ARG A 710 -6.29 -33.17 41.23
C ARG A 710 -6.35 -32.26 42.46
N GLY A 711 -7.47 -31.56 42.61
CA GLY A 711 -7.71 -30.62 43.71
C GLY A 711 -7.13 -29.23 43.46
N GLN A 712 -6.46 -29.01 42.33
CA GLN A 712 -5.98 -27.69 41.94
C GLN A 712 -7.09 -26.89 41.28
N ARG A 713 -6.95 -25.56 41.32
CA ARG A 713 -7.89 -24.60 40.75
C ARG A 713 -7.18 -23.85 39.62
N ALA A 714 -7.85 -23.62 38.51
CA ALA A 714 -7.23 -22.96 37.36
C ALA A 714 -8.17 -21.96 36.69
N ALA A 715 -7.62 -20.79 36.34
CA ALA A 715 -8.21 -19.93 35.33
C ALA A 715 -7.88 -20.53 33.95
N VAL A 716 -8.93 -20.79 33.17
CA VAL A 716 -8.81 -21.45 31.87
C VAL A 716 -9.17 -20.46 30.78
N VAL A 717 -8.25 -20.25 29.83
CA VAL A 717 -8.48 -19.40 28.66
C VAL A 717 -8.34 -20.23 27.39
N LEU A 718 -9.44 -20.45 26.67
CA LEU A 718 -9.40 -20.99 25.32
C LEU A 718 -9.46 -19.83 24.31
N ASN A 719 -8.30 -19.50 23.76
CA ASN A 719 -8.12 -18.38 22.86
C ASN A 719 -8.18 -18.82 21.39
N GLY A 720 -8.95 -18.09 20.58
CA GLY A 720 -8.94 -18.19 19.12
C GLY A 720 -7.90 -17.26 18.51
N LEU A 721 -7.14 -17.74 17.52
CA LEU A 721 -6.06 -16.98 16.88
C LEU A 721 -6.54 -16.07 15.72
N GLY A 722 -7.83 -16.06 15.37
CA GLY A 722 -8.39 -15.06 14.45
C GLY A 722 -9.54 -15.50 13.54
N SER A 723 -9.47 -16.70 12.92
CA SER A 723 -10.52 -17.11 11.99
C SER A 723 -11.35 -18.32 12.44
N VAL A 724 -10.92 -19.03 13.49
CA VAL A 724 -11.69 -20.10 14.15
C VAL A 724 -12.91 -19.49 14.82
N LYS A 725 -14.09 -20.01 14.52
CA LYS A 725 -15.34 -19.40 14.99
C LYS A 725 -15.62 -19.75 16.45
N TYR A 726 -16.36 -18.88 17.14
CA TYR A 726 -16.73 -19.09 18.55
C TYR A 726 -17.46 -20.43 18.76
N GLU A 727 -18.33 -20.83 17.82
CA GLU A 727 -18.98 -22.14 17.87
C GLU A 727 -17.96 -23.30 17.86
N GLU A 728 -16.87 -23.18 17.09
CA GLU A 728 -15.78 -24.15 17.05
C GLU A 728 -14.98 -24.14 18.36
N LEU A 729 -14.71 -22.95 18.92
CA LEU A 729 -14.09 -22.82 20.25
C LEU A 729 -14.95 -23.50 21.32
N PHE A 730 -16.27 -23.36 21.30
CA PHE A 730 -17.15 -24.03 22.26
C PHE A 730 -17.16 -25.55 22.09
N VAL A 731 -17.00 -26.06 20.85
CA VAL A 731 -16.86 -27.51 20.61
C VAL A 731 -15.58 -28.04 21.27
N VAL A 732 -14.46 -27.33 21.11
CA VAL A 732 -13.17 -27.68 21.74
C VAL A 732 -13.28 -27.54 23.26
N TYR A 733 -13.81 -26.42 23.75
CA TYR A 733 -13.90 -26.10 25.17
C TYR A 733 -14.74 -27.12 25.96
N ARG A 734 -15.83 -27.62 25.38
CA ARG A 734 -16.62 -28.71 25.98
C ARG A 734 -15.73 -29.88 26.37
N LYS A 735 -14.82 -30.29 25.49
CA LYS A 735 -13.93 -31.43 25.76
C LYS A 735 -12.78 -31.05 26.69
N VAL A 736 -12.24 -29.83 26.56
CA VAL A 736 -11.26 -29.28 27.53
C VAL A 736 -11.82 -29.31 28.95
N ALA A 737 -13.04 -28.82 29.16
CA ALA A 737 -13.68 -28.80 30.47
C ALA A 737 -13.91 -30.21 31.04
N ALA A 738 -14.31 -31.17 30.20
CA ALA A 738 -14.46 -32.55 30.61
C ALA A 738 -13.11 -33.18 31.02
N LEU A 739 -12.06 -33.00 30.22
CA LEU A 739 -10.73 -33.56 30.49
C LEU A 739 -10.10 -32.97 31.77
N LEU A 740 -10.22 -31.65 31.97
CA LEU A 740 -9.77 -30.99 33.20
C LEU A 740 -10.56 -31.48 34.42
N GLY A 741 -11.88 -31.68 34.30
CA GLY A 741 -12.70 -32.27 35.35
C GLY A 741 -12.32 -33.72 35.67
N GLU A 742 -12.01 -34.55 34.65
CA GLU A 742 -11.49 -35.92 34.81
C GLU A 742 -10.12 -35.94 35.52
N ALA A 743 -9.25 -34.96 35.20
CA ALA A 743 -7.99 -34.74 35.89
C ALA A 743 -8.15 -34.19 37.32
N GLY A 744 -9.36 -33.76 37.69
CA GLY A 744 -9.70 -33.23 39.01
C GLY A 744 -9.34 -31.76 39.22
N VAL A 745 -9.22 -30.98 38.14
CA VAL A 745 -8.97 -29.53 38.18
C VAL A 745 -10.31 -28.79 38.28
N GLU A 746 -10.43 -27.87 39.24
CA GLU A 746 -11.57 -26.95 39.33
C GLU A 746 -11.35 -25.75 38.40
N ILE A 747 -12.28 -25.53 37.47
CA ILE A 747 -12.22 -24.42 36.53
C ILE A 747 -12.86 -23.18 37.16
N VAL A 748 -12.11 -22.08 37.24
CA VAL A 748 -12.51 -20.82 37.86
C VAL A 748 -12.68 -19.74 36.80
N ASP A 749 -13.92 -19.28 36.60
CA ASP A 749 -14.33 -18.20 35.68
C ASP A 749 -13.61 -18.24 34.31
N PRO A 750 -13.89 -19.26 33.48
CA PRO A 750 -13.17 -19.49 32.23
C PRO A 750 -13.50 -18.44 31.17
N GLU A 751 -12.54 -18.19 30.28
CA GLU A 751 -12.69 -17.28 29.14
C GLU A 751 -12.54 -18.06 27.83
N VAL A 752 -13.47 -17.84 26.89
CA VAL A 752 -13.47 -18.50 25.58
C VAL A 752 -13.77 -17.46 24.50
N GLY A 753 -12.80 -17.21 23.62
CA GLY A 753 -12.95 -16.22 22.56
C GLY A 753 -11.64 -15.78 21.94
N GLU A 754 -11.69 -14.72 21.14
CA GLU A 754 -10.52 -14.08 20.54
C GLU A 754 -9.97 -13.04 21.53
N LEU A 755 -8.84 -13.35 22.18
CA LEU A 755 -8.29 -12.56 23.29
C LEU A 755 -6.88 -12.06 22.99
N VAL A 756 -6.05 -12.92 22.37
CA VAL A 756 -4.73 -12.61 21.82
C VAL A 756 -4.65 -13.27 20.45
N THR A 757 -4.94 -12.52 19.39
CA THR A 757 -5.06 -13.07 18.03
C THR A 757 -3.75 -13.01 17.25
N SER A 758 -3.78 -13.54 16.03
CA SER A 758 -2.76 -13.34 15.01
C SER A 758 -3.48 -13.06 13.68
N PHE A 759 -4.06 -11.87 13.52
CA PHE A 759 -4.94 -11.51 12.40
C PHE A 759 -6.02 -12.56 12.11
N ASP A 760 -5.90 -13.23 10.97
CA ASP A 760 -6.85 -14.16 10.37
C ASP A 760 -6.35 -15.60 10.44
N MET A 761 -5.37 -15.87 11.31
CA MET A 761 -4.89 -17.21 11.57
C MET A 761 -6.03 -18.13 11.99
N ALA A 762 -6.21 -19.22 11.27
CA ALA A 762 -7.04 -20.31 11.72
C ALA A 762 -6.26 -21.09 12.78
N GLY A 763 -6.53 -20.89 14.07
CA GLY A 763 -5.91 -21.67 15.13
C GLY A 763 -6.51 -21.39 16.51
N VAL A 764 -6.08 -22.18 17.48
CA VAL A 764 -6.50 -22.08 18.88
C VAL A 764 -5.33 -22.28 19.82
N SER A 765 -5.36 -21.62 20.97
CA SER A 765 -4.42 -21.85 22.07
C SER A 765 -5.18 -22.03 23.38
N LEU A 766 -4.71 -22.95 24.21
CA LEU A 766 -5.22 -23.14 25.57
C LEU A 766 -4.18 -22.60 26.55
N THR A 767 -4.67 -21.85 27.54
CA THR A 767 -3.86 -21.35 28.67
C THR A 767 -4.46 -21.85 29.97
N LEU A 768 -3.59 -22.36 30.85
CA LEU A 768 -3.92 -22.65 32.25
C LEU A 768 -3.09 -21.72 33.14
N THR A 769 -3.77 -20.97 34.01
CA THR A 769 -3.13 -20.27 35.13
C THR A 769 -3.57 -20.93 36.42
N TRP A 770 -2.63 -21.58 37.10
CA TRP A 770 -2.90 -22.30 38.34
C TRP A 770 -3.08 -21.31 39.50
N LEU A 771 -4.27 -21.31 40.09
CA LEU A 771 -4.68 -20.30 41.07
C LEU A 771 -4.39 -20.77 42.49
N ASP A 772 -3.81 -19.87 43.28
CA ASP A 772 -3.92 -19.86 44.73
C ASP A 772 -4.98 -18.85 45.16
N GLU A 773 -5.14 -18.63 46.47
CA GLU A 773 -6.14 -17.70 47.01
C GLU A 773 -5.94 -16.26 46.49
N GLU A 774 -4.70 -15.77 46.42
CA GLU A 774 -4.38 -14.41 45.96
C GLU A 774 -4.70 -14.26 44.46
N LEU A 775 -4.21 -15.17 43.62
CA LEU A 775 -4.43 -15.11 42.18
C LEU A 775 -5.90 -15.33 41.79
N GLU A 776 -6.65 -16.15 42.52
CA GLU A 776 -8.07 -16.31 42.27
C GLU A 776 -8.85 -15.02 42.55
N GLU A 777 -8.56 -14.35 43.68
CA GLU A 777 -9.18 -13.07 43.99
C GLU A 777 -8.93 -12.05 42.87
N LEU A 778 -7.68 -11.94 42.43
CA LEU A 778 -7.27 -11.02 41.36
C LEU A 778 -7.87 -11.38 40.00
N TRP A 779 -8.00 -12.68 39.69
CA TRP A 779 -8.65 -13.16 38.48
C TRP A 779 -10.15 -12.82 38.44
N ARG A 780 -10.83 -12.95 39.59
CA ARG A 780 -12.27 -12.64 39.75
C ARG A 780 -12.54 -11.13 39.88
N ALA A 781 -11.53 -10.33 40.21
CA ALA A 781 -11.69 -8.90 40.41
C ALA A 781 -12.31 -8.22 39.16
N PRO A 782 -13.22 -7.25 39.32
CA PRO A 782 -13.93 -6.65 38.19
C PRO A 782 -13.01 -5.92 37.20
N ALA A 783 -13.39 -5.92 35.92
CA ALA A 783 -12.75 -5.17 34.84
C ALA A 783 -13.80 -4.67 33.83
N ASP A 784 -13.64 -3.44 33.33
CA ASP A 784 -14.44 -2.88 32.24
C ASP A 784 -13.52 -2.24 31.19
N THR A 785 -13.27 -2.99 30.12
CA THR A 785 -12.48 -2.57 28.96
C THR A 785 -13.30 -2.75 27.67
N PRO A 786 -12.85 -2.22 26.52
CA PRO A 786 -13.51 -2.39 25.24
C PRO A 786 -13.79 -3.85 24.85
N ALA A 787 -12.86 -4.76 25.17
CA ALA A 787 -12.89 -6.14 24.69
C ALA A 787 -12.90 -7.20 25.81
N PHE A 788 -12.69 -6.81 27.06
CA PHE A 788 -12.74 -7.71 28.23
C PHE A 788 -13.57 -7.09 29.35
N ARG A 789 -14.56 -7.84 29.84
CA ARG A 789 -15.40 -7.43 30.98
C ARG A 789 -15.59 -8.56 31.95
N LYS A 790 -15.42 -8.26 33.24
CA LYS A 790 -15.63 -9.19 34.35
C LYS A 790 -16.22 -8.42 35.53
N GLY A 791 -17.21 -8.98 36.22
CA GLY A 791 -17.85 -8.33 37.37
C GLY A 791 -18.53 -6.98 37.06
N THR A 792 -18.74 -6.17 38.11
CA THR A 792 -19.38 -4.84 38.05
C THR A 792 -18.46 -3.80 38.68
N LEU A 793 -18.34 -2.62 38.07
CA LEU A 793 -17.57 -1.46 38.58
C LEU A 793 -18.50 -0.25 38.78
N ASP A 794 -18.17 0.61 39.73
CA ASP A 794 -18.88 1.88 39.95
C ASP A 794 -18.72 2.87 38.78
N ALA A 795 -19.69 3.79 38.65
CA ALA A 795 -19.73 4.77 37.56
C ALA A 795 -18.45 5.64 37.51
N PRO A 796 -17.85 5.84 36.32
CA PRO A 796 -16.56 6.50 36.19
C PRO A 796 -16.63 8.01 36.39
N VAL A 797 -15.55 8.61 36.92
CA VAL A 797 -15.28 10.05 36.84
C VAL A 797 -14.42 10.29 35.58
N PRO A 798 -14.92 11.02 34.57
CA PRO A 798 -14.15 11.33 33.36
C PRO A 798 -12.94 12.24 33.67
N ASP A 799 -11.81 12.03 33.00
CA ASP A 799 -10.72 13.00 33.03
C ASP A 799 -11.05 14.16 32.07
N ALA A 800 -11.23 15.37 32.60
CA ALA A 800 -11.57 16.58 31.83
C ALA A 800 -10.32 17.34 31.32
N GLY A 801 -9.12 16.78 31.49
CA GLY A 801 -7.89 17.40 31.01
C GLY A 801 -7.82 17.40 29.49
N GLU A 802 -7.70 18.58 28.89
CA GLU A 802 -7.15 18.70 27.53
C GLU A 802 -5.75 18.05 27.50
N PRO A 803 -5.36 17.36 26.42
CA PRO A 803 -4.00 16.86 26.28
C PRO A 803 -3.05 18.03 26.51
N SER A 804 -2.15 17.90 27.50
CA SER A 804 -1.22 18.96 27.85
C SER A 804 -0.39 19.34 26.63
N ALA A 805 -0.59 20.56 26.14
CA ALA A 805 0.14 21.14 25.01
C ALA A 805 1.67 21.21 25.23
N GLU A 806 2.16 20.90 26.44
CA GLU A 806 3.59 20.77 26.75
C GLU A 806 4.23 19.49 26.17
N GLU A 807 3.45 18.45 25.83
CA GLU A 807 4.01 17.16 25.37
C GLU A 807 4.33 17.11 23.86
N ASP A 808 3.85 18.07 23.06
CA ASP A 808 4.02 18.14 21.60
C ASP A 808 4.98 19.27 21.13
N ALA A 809 5.66 19.94 22.05
CA ALA A 809 6.66 20.94 21.69
C ALA A 809 7.90 20.26 21.10
N ASP A 810 8.16 20.46 19.80
CA ASP A 810 9.43 20.06 19.17
C ASP A 810 10.59 20.71 19.93
N PRO A 811 11.49 19.92 20.57
CA PRO A 811 12.50 20.49 21.45
C PRO A 811 13.36 21.51 20.69
N ALA A 812 13.65 22.64 21.32
CA ALA A 812 14.50 23.66 20.72
C ALA A 812 15.88 23.09 20.33
N VAL A 813 16.43 23.53 19.19
CA VAL A 813 17.77 23.15 18.77
C VAL A 813 18.80 23.83 19.69
N PRO A 814 19.67 23.07 20.38
CA PRO A 814 20.68 23.66 21.25
C PRO A 814 21.74 24.43 20.45
N PRO A 815 22.39 25.43 21.05
CA PRO A 815 23.45 26.19 20.39
C PRO A 815 24.66 25.30 20.05
N ALA A 816 25.20 25.49 18.85
CA ALA A 816 26.35 24.75 18.31
C ALA A 816 27.46 25.70 17.81
N SER A 817 28.70 25.23 17.71
CA SER A 817 29.80 25.96 17.07
C SER A 817 29.69 25.95 15.54
N GLU A 818 30.37 26.89 14.85
CA GLU A 818 30.41 26.89 13.37
C GLU A 818 31.05 25.63 12.81
N ASP A 819 32.12 25.14 13.44
CA ASP A 819 32.80 23.92 13.02
C ASP A 819 31.91 22.69 13.17
N SER A 820 31.13 22.59 14.26
CA SER A 820 30.18 21.49 14.45
C SER A 820 29.01 21.57 13.45
N ARG A 821 28.55 22.78 13.08
CA ARG A 821 27.55 22.98 12.01
C ARG A 821 28.08 22.56 10.63
N HIS A 822 29.35 22.83 10.32
CA HIS A 822 29.97 22.34 9.09
C HIS A 822 30.09 20.81 9.10
N ALA A 823 30.49 20.22 10.23
CA ALA A 823 30.53 18.78 10.38
C ALA A 823 29.15 18.12 10.27
N ALA A 824 28.09 18.81 10.71
CA ALA A 824 26.71 18.34 10.58
C ALA A 824 26.29 18.11 9.11
N ALA A 825 26.83 18.88 8.16
CA ALA A 825 26.59 18.66 6.73
C ALA A 825 27.22 17.32 6.25
N THR A 826 28.39 16.96 6.76
CA THR A 826 29.05 15.68 6.46
C THR A 826 28.27 14.50 7.08
N VAL A 827 27.76 14.67 8.31
CA VAL A 827 26.88 13.71 8.98
C VAL A 827 25.59 13.50 8.18
N LEU A 828 24.96 14.58 7.71
CA LEU A 828 23.75 14.49 6.88
C LEU A 828 24.05 13.72 5.58
N ALA A 829 25.14 14.04 4.89
CA ALA A 829 25.56 13.32 3.69
C ALA A 829 25.83 11.82 3.96
N ALA A 830 26.39 11.49 5.12
CA ALA A 830 26.58 10.09 5.55
C ALA A 830 25.23 9.38 5.75
N LEU A 831 24.27 10.02 6.42
CA LEU A 831 22.91 9.46 6.62
C LEU A 831 22.12 9.32 5.31
N GLU A 832 22.32 10.24 4.35
CA GLU A 832 21.79 10.12 3.00
C GLU A 832 22.38 8.91 2.26
N ALA A 833 23.69 8.69 2.38
CA ALA A 833 24.36 7.52 1.81
C ALA A 833 23.90 6.21 2.48
N VAL A 834 23.69 6.21 3.80
CA VAL A 834 23.10 5.08 4.54
C VAL A 834 21.71 4.74 3.97
N ALA A 835 20.81 5.73 3.88
CA ALA A 835 19.46 5.52 3.36
C ALA A 835 19.47 5.00 1.91
N ALA A 836 20.30 5.58 1.03
CA ALA A 836 20.43 5.10 -0.35
C ALA A 836 20.99 3.67 -0.46
N THR A 837 21.92 3.31 0.42
CA THR A 837 22.51 1.97 0.46
C THR A 837 21.49 0.94 0.92
N VAL A 838 20.74 1.24 1.98
CA VAL A 838 19.66 0.40 2.47
C VAL A 838 18.54 0.25 1.43
N ASP A 839 18.11 1.34 0.80
CA ASP A 839 17.11 1.31 -0.28
C ASP A 839 17.52 0.39 -1.44
N THR A 840 18.81 0.37 -1.77
CA THR A 840 19.35 -0.46 -2.86
C THR A 840 19.34 -1.95 -2.51
N HIS A 841 19.57 -2.31 -1.26
CA HIS A 841 19.71 -3.71 -0.82
C HIS A 841 18.47 -4.23 -0.07
N VAL A 842 17.36 -3.50 -0.07
CA VAL A 842 16.15 -3.82 0.71
C VAL A 842 15.62 -5.24 0.46
N GLU A 843 15.55 -5.66 -0.81
CA GLU A 843 15.06 -7.00 -1.19
C GLU A 843 16.05 -8.10 -0.80
N GLU A 844 17.35 -7.83 -0.94
CA GLU A 844 18.40 -8.78 -0.57
C GLU A 844 18.46 -9.00 0.94
N LEU A 845 18.38 -7.92 1.72
CA LEU A 845 18.36 -8.00 3.18
C LEU A 845 17.13 -8.77 3.69
N GLY A 846 15.95 -8.54 3.11
CA GLY A 846 14.75 -9.32 3.44
C GLY A 846 14.89 -10.80 3.04
N ARG A 847 15.49 -11.09 1.88
CA ARG A 847 15.74 -12.47 1.42
C ARG A 847 16.73 -13.22 2.31
N ILE A 848 17.80 -12.55 2.76
CA ILE A 848 18.80 -13.14 3.68
C ILE A 848 18.12 -13.47 5.01
N ASP A 849 17.35 -12.52 5.54
CA ASP A 849 16.64 -12.66 6.80
C ASP A 849 15.57 -13.78 6.76
N ALA A 850 14.79 -13.89 5.68
CA ALA A 850 13.75 -14.92 5.52
C ALA A 850 14.24 -16.39 5.53
N VAL A 851 15.56 -16.64 5.45
CA VAL A 851 16.11 -18.00 5.52
C VAL A 851 15.91 -18.62 6.91
N ALA A 852 16.01 -17.81 7.97
CA ALA A 852 15.90 -18.27 9.35
C ALA A 852 15.14 -17.31 10.28
N GLY A 853 14.87 -16.09 9.85
CA GLY A 853 14.02 -15.08 10.51
C GLY A 853 12.67 -14.91 9.82
N ASP A 854 12.06 -13.74 9.97
CA ASP A 854 10.73 -13.38 9.45
C ASP A 854 10.78 -12.64 8.11
N GLY A 855 11.97 -12.23 7.66
CA GLY A 855 12.18 -11.59 6.36
C GLY A 855 11.90 -10.09 6.34
N ASP A 856 11.71 -9.47 7.51
CA ASP A 856 11.33 -8.07 7.62
C ASP A 856 12.52 -7.09 7.67
N HIS A 857 13.75 -7.59 7.89
CA HIS A 857 14.92 -6.75 8.21
C HIS A 857 15.16 -5.65 7.18
N GLY A 858 15.07 -5.95 5.89
CA GLY A 858 15.23 -4.95 4.83
C GLY A 858 14.20 -3.82 4.92
N ILE A 859 12.93 -4.15 5.16
CA ILE A 859 11.84 -3.17 5.26
C ILE A 859 12.01 -2.32 6.51
N GLY A 860 12.35 -2.93 7.65
CA GLY A 860 12.64 -2.23 8.91
C GLY A 860 13.78 -1.23 8.76
N MET A 861 14.89 -1.66 8.16
CA MET A 861 16.06 -0.82 7.87
C MET A 861 15.71 0.37 6.95
N ARG A 862 14.90 0.15 5.90
CA ARG A 862 14.48 1.23 4.99
C ARG A 862 13.63 2.29 5.69
N ARG A 863 12.71 1.87 6.54
CA ARG A 863 11.86 2.79 7.32
C ARG A 863 12.71 3.61 8.29
N GLY A 864 13.59 2.95 9.05
CA GLY A 864 14.50 3.61 9.99
C GLY A 864 15.41 4.63 9.31
N SER A 865 16.12 4.21 8.26
CA SER A 865 17.07 5.07 7.53
C SER A 865 16.39 6.27 6.84
N THR A 866 15.20 6.06 6.27
CA THR A 866 14.44 7.16 5.65
C THR A 866 14.01 8.20 6.68
N ALA A 867 13.56 7.75 7.85
CA ALA A 867 13.15 8.62 8.95
C ALA A 867 14.33 9.38 9.55
N ALA A 868 15.44 8.68 9.79
CA ALA A 868 16.69 9.26 10.28
C ALA A 868 17.20 10.36 9.34
N ARG A 869 17.19 10.11 8.02
CA ARG A 869 17.54 11.11 7.00
C ARG A 869 16.63 12.35 7.08
N GLY A 870 15.32 12.14 7.22
CA GLY A 870 14.36 13.23 7.34
C GLY A 870 14.59 14.11 8.57
N ALA A 871 14.76 13.49 9.74
CA ALA A 871 15.02 14.19 10.99
C ALA A 871 16.39 14.89 11.01
N ALA A 872 17.40 14.27 10.40
CA ALA A 872 18.72 14.88 10.25
C ALA A 872 18.69 16.12 9.35
N ALA A 873 17.97 16.06 8.22
CA ALA A 873 17.83 17.18 7.30
C ALA A 873 17.12 18.37 7.96
N ASP A 874 16.06 18.09 8.73
CA ASP A 874 15.33 19.10 9.48
C ASP A 874 16.20 19.73 10.61
N ALA A 875 16.90 18.91 11.40
CA ALA A 875 17.79 19.40 12.44
C ALA A 875 18.93 20.26 11.87
N HIS A 876 19.52 19.83 10.75
CA HIS A 876 20.56 20.60 10.06
C HIS A 876 20.04 21.93 9.52
N ALA A 877 18.86 21.96 8.90
CA ALA A 877 18.22 23.18 8.40
C ALA A 877 17.94 24.22 9.51
N ARG A 878 17.75 23.75 10.75
CA ARG A 878 17.58 24.58 11.95
C ARG A 878 18.89 24.98 12.64
N GLY A 879 20.04 24.66 12.04
CA GLY A 879 21.36 25.07 12.53
C GLY A 879 21.95 24.19 13.65
N ALA A 880 21.48 22.94 13.78
CA ALA A 880 22.01 21.99 14.76
C ALA A 880 23.47 21.60 14.46
N GLY A 881 24.24 21.31 15.52
CA GLY A 881 25.56 20.70 15.43
C GLY A 881 25.52 19.20 15.12
N ALA A 882 26.69 18.61 14.90
CA ALA A 882 26.83 17.20 14.48
C ALA A 882 26.23 16.21 15.51
N GLY A 883 26.41 16.48 16.81
CA GLY A 883 25.86 15.65 17.88
C GLY A 883 24.33 15.66 17.92
N THR A 884 23.73 16.85 17.81
CA THR A 884 22.27 17.00 17.78
C THR A 884 21.66 16.38 16.51
N VAL A 885 22.29 16.54 15.34
CA VAL A 885 21.82 15.91 14.09
C VAL A 885 21.78 14.38 14.23
N LEU A 886 22.83 13.77 14.79
CA LEU A 886 22.88 12.33 15.06
C LEU A 886 21.85 11.90 16.11
N ALA A 887 21.64 12.69 17.16
CA ALA A 887 20.63 12.37 18.19
C ALA A 887 19.21 12.37 17.62
N ARG A 888 18.85 13.36 16.79
CA ARG A 888 17.54 13.42 16.12
C ARG A 888 17.36 12.31 15.10
N ALA A 889 18.42 11.98 14.37
CA ALA A 889 18.45 10.84 13.46
C ALA A 889 18.25 9.51 14.21
N ALA A 890 18.90 9.36 15.38
CA ALA A 890 18.78 8.18 16.24
C ALA A 890 17.34 7.99 16.74
N ASP A 891 16.69 9.05 17.21
CA ASP A 891 15.30 9.00 17.66
C ASP A 891 14.35 8.65 16.53
N ALA A 892 14.50 9.29 15.37
CA ALA A 892 13.65 8.99 14.22
C ALA A 892 13.88 7.58 13.65
N TRP A 893 15.12 7.08 13.67
CA TRP A 893 15.42 5.71 13.27
C TRP A 893 14.72 4.73 14.21
N ALA A 894 14.94 4.88 15.52
CA ALA A 894 14.38 4.00 16.53
C ALA A 894 12.83 4.02 16.50
N ASP A 895 12.24 5.19 16.25
CA ASP A 895 10.79 5.37 16.16
C ASP A 895 10.18 4.67 14.94
N ARG A 896 10.82 4.77 13.77
CA ARG A 896 10.21 4.32 12.51
C ARG A 896 10.64 2.94 12.03
N ALA A 897 11.80 2.45 12.44
CA ALA A 897 12.24 1.10 12.10
C ALA A 897 11.45 0.03 12.86
N GLY A 898 11.15 0.26 14.14
CA GLY A 898 10.62 -0.76 15.05
C GLY A 898 11.59 -1.93 15.29
N GLY A 899 11.20 -2.87 16.14
CA GLY A 899 11.93 -4.13 16.37
C GLY A 899 13.38 -3.97 16.86
N THR A 900 14.15 -5.07 16.84
CA THR A 900 15.54 -5.10 17.34
C THR A 900 16.45 -4.16 16.54
N SER A 901 16.36 -4.17 15.21
CA SER A 901 17.18 -3.32 14.35
C SER A 901 16.96 -1.82 14.60
N GLY A 902 15.73 -1.40 14.92
CA GLY A 902 15.46 -0.01 15.29
C GLY A 902 16.17 0.43 16.57
N ALA A 903 16.14 -0.42 17.60
CA ALA A 903 16.78 -0.16 18.89
C ALA A 903 18.32 -0.08 18.77
N LEU A 904 18.93 -1.04 18.06
CA LEU A 904 20.38 -1.11 17.92
C LEU A 904 20.96 0.04 17.08
N TRP A 905 20.33 0.38 15.94
CA TRP A 905 20.77 1.52 15.14
C TRP A 905 20.53 2.86 15.83
N GLY A 906 19.45 2.99 16.60
CA GLY A 906 19.24 4.14 17.48
C GLY A 906 20.37 4.30 18.50
N ALA A 907 20.81 3.20 19.13
CA ALA A 907 21.92 3.21 20.06
C ALA A 907 23.26 3.57 19.41
N ILE A 908 23.54 3.05 18.20
CA ILE A 908 24.75 3.36 17.44
C ILE A 908 24.82 4.87 17.13
N LEU A 909 23.76 5.43 16.53
CA LEU A 909 23.70 6.83 16.15
C LEU A 909 23.76 7.76 17.38
N ARG A 910 23.12 7.37 18.49
CA ARG A 910 23.15 8.14 19.74
C ARG A 910 24.53 8.14 20.40
N SER A 911 25.23 7.01 20.39
CA SER A 911 26.59 6.90 20.93
C SER A 911 27.56 7.79 20.15
N LEU A 912 27.46 7.75 18.81
CA LEU A 912 28.20 8.66 17.93
C LEU A 912 27.84 10.13 18.21
N GLY A 913 26.56 10.47 18.30
CA GLY A 913 26.12 11.84 18.58
C GLY A 913 26.65 12.38 19.91
N THR A 914 26.70 11.53 20.94
CA THR A 914 27.22 11.87 22.27
C THR A 914 28.74 12.10 22.23
N ALA A 915 29.49 11.26 21.51
CA ALA A 915 30.93 11.38 21.40
C ALA A 915 31.37 12.59 20.56
N LEU A 916 30.63 12.93 19.49
CA LEU A 916 30.96 14.08 18.65
C LEU A 916 30.57 15.41 19.29
N GLY A 917 29.39 15.49 19.91
CA GLY A 917 28.86 16.70 20.52
C GLY A 917 28.63 17.86 19.53
N ASP A 918 28.31 19.04 20.08
CA ASP A 918 27.92 20.23 19.30
C ASP A 918 28.92 21.41 19.41
N ARG A 919 30.02 21.24 20.15
CA ARG A 919 30.91 22.35 20.55
C ARG A 919 32.17 22.48 19.72
N GLU A 920 32.68 21.40 19.14
CA GLU A 920 33.98 21.35 18.47
C GLU A 920 33.90 20.56 17.16
N ALA A 921 34.90 20.71 16.30
CA ALA A 921 35.04 19.88 15.11
C ALA A 921 35.29 18.41 15.49
N PRO A 922 34.59 17.43 14.89
CA PRO A 922 34.93 16.01 15.01
C PRO A 922 36.34 15.70 14.51
N ASP A 923 37.14 15.04 15.34
CA ASP A 923 38.44 14.47 14.97
C ASP A 923 38.37 12.93 14.91
N ALA A 924 39.47 12.31 14.46
CA ALA A 924 39.54 10.86 14.30
C ALA A 924 39.36 10.12 15.65
N ASP A 925 39.90 10.68 16.73
CA ASP A 925 39.83 10.11 18.07
C ASP A 925 38.40 10.07 18.61
N ARG A 926 37.64 11.16 18.46
CA ARG A 926 36.22 11.20 18.88
C ARG A 926 35.33 10.29 18.05
N VAL A 927 35.60 10.19 16.75
CA VAL A 927 34.87 9.25 15.89
C VAL A 927 35.15 7.80 16.32
N ALA A 928 36.41 7.45 16.54
CA ALA A 928 36.78 6.12 17.03
C ALA A 928 36.17 5.82 18.41
N ALA A 929 36.25 6.76 19.36
CA ALA A 929 35.65 6.62 20.68
C ALA A 929 34.12 6.43 20.61
N GLY A 930 33.44 7.18 19.73
CA GLY A 930 32.00 7.02 19.50
C GLY A 930 31.61 5.67 18.92
N VAL A 931 32.42 5.12 18.01
CA VAL A 931 32.22 3.77 17.47
C VAL A 931 32.49 2.69 18.53
N THR A 932 33.50 2.88 19.38
CA THR A 932 33.78 1.98 20.52
C THR A 932 32.63 1.97 21.52
N GLU A 933 32.08 3.13 21.91
CA GLU A 933 30.90 3.17 22.78
C GLU A 933 29.66 2.61 22.08
N ALA A 934 29.48 2.84 20.78
CA ALA A 934 28.38 2.22 20.02
C ALA A 934 28.45 0.69 20.09
N SER A 935 29.64 0.11 19.97
CA SER A 935 29.88 -1.33 20.13
C SER A 935 29.53 -1.81 21.54
N ALA A 936 29.99 -1.10 22.58
CA ALA A 936 29.66 -1.42 23.97
C ALA A 936 28.15 -1.33 24.25
N ALA A 937 27.49 -0.29 23.76
CA ALA A 937 26.05 -0.08 23.92
C ALA A 937 25.24 -1.18 23.23
N VAL A 938 25.59 -1.56 22.00
CA VAL A 938 24.93 -2.66 21.27
C VAL A 938 25.08 -3.99 22.00
N ARG A 939 26.26 -4.29 22.56
CA ARG A 939 26.48 -5.52 23.35
C ARG A 939 25.70 -5.52 24.66
N ARG A 940 25.69 -4.41 25.40
CA ARG A 940 24.89 -4.28 26.63
C ARG A 940 23.39 -4.45 26.35
N LEU A 941 22.88 -3.81 25.29
CA LEU A 941 21.47 -3.84 24.94
C LEU A 941 21.06 -5.20 24.37
N GLY A 942 21.78 -5.72 23.38
CA GLY A 942 21.42 -6.95 22.68
C GLY A 942 21.83 -8.24 23.38
N GLY A 943 22.74 -8.17 24.37
CA GLY A 943 23.28 -9.33 25.09
C GLY A 943 24.01 -10.34 24.19
N ALA A 944 24.46 -9.91 23.02
CA ALA A 944 25.13 -10.74 22.01
C ALA A 944 26.64 -10.54 22.05
N GLU A 945 27.37 -11.62 21.80
CA GLU A 945 28.83 -11.66 21.72
C GLU A 945 29.29 -12.02 20.30
N VAL A 946 30.57 -11.79 20.02
CA VAL A 946 31.18 -12.25 18.76
C VAL A 946 31.09 -13.78 18.70
N GLY A 947 30.53 -14.30 17.62
CA GLY A 947 30.21 -15.71 17.41
C GLY A 947 28.71 -16.04 17.45
N ASP A 948 27.85 -15.09 17.86
CA ASP A 948 26.41 -15.34 17.99
C ASP A 948 25.61 -15.20 16.68
N LYS A 949 26.29 -14.86 15.57
CA LYS A 949 25.72 -14.64 14.23
C LYS A 949 24.75 -13.45 14.21
N THR A 950 25.24 -12.28 14.59
CA THR A 950 24.50 -11.01 14.65
C THR A 950 25.34 -9.85 14.11
N MET A 951 24.81 -8.62 14.13
CA MET A 951 25.60 -7.43 13.77
C MET A 951 26.82 -7.19 14.67
N VAL A 952 26.88 -7.79 15.87
CA VAL A 952 28.04 -7.71 16.78
C VAL A 952 29.28 -8.32 16.14
N ASP A 953 29.12 -9.36 15.31
CA ASP A 953 30.20 -10.01 14.56
C ASP A 953 30.89 -9.06 13.57
N VAL A 954 30.25 -7.94 13.22
CA VAL A 954 30.79 -6.92 12.32
C VAL A 954 31.15 -5.64 13.08
N LEU A 955 30.31 -5.22 14.03
CA LEU A 955 30.51 -3.97 14.76
C LEU A 955 31.76 -4.01 15.64
N VAL A 956 32.05 -5.15 16.29
CA VAL A 956 33.23 -5.30 17.16
C VAL A 956 34.52 -5.26 16.34
N PRO A 957 34.72 -6.09 15.29
CA PRO A 957 35.94 -6.01 14.46
C PRO A 957 36.12 -4.66 13.78
N PHE A 958 35.02 -4.02 13.36
CA PHE A 958 35.06 -2.66 12.81
C PHE A 958 35.57 -1.64 13.85
N ALA A 959 35.01 -1.66 15.06
CA ALA A 959 35.38 -0.74 16.13
C ALA A 959 36.84 -0.90 16.56
N GLU A 960 37.31 -2.15 16.73
CA GLU A 960 38.68 -2.44 17.12
C GLU A 960 39.68 -2.04 16.03
N THR A 961 39.37 -2.35 14.77
CA THR A 961 40.24 -1.99 13.64
C THR A 961 40.34 -0.48 13.46
N LEU A 962 39.21 0.24 13.61
CA LEU A 962 39.18 1.69 13.53
C LEU A 962 40.00 2.33 14.66
N ALA A 963 39.76 1.91 15.91
CA ALA A 963 40.47 2.42 17.07
C ALA A 963 41.99 2.17 16.98
N ALA A 964 42.41 0.97 16.55
CA ALA A 964 43.81 0.65 16.35
C ALA A 964 44.46 1.51 15.25
N ALA A 965 43.80 1.66 14.10
CA ALA A 965 44.35 2.46 13.00
C ALA A 965 44.44 3.96 13.34
N VAL A 966 43.49 4.50 14.10
CA VAL A 966 43.55 5.87 14.61
C VAL A 966 44.66 6.03 15.66
N ALA A 967 44.83 5.07 16.56
CA ALA A 967 45.94 5.06 17.52
C ALA A 967 47.32 4.98 16.85
N ASP A 968 47.41 4.31 15.70
CA ASP A 968 48.60 4.27 14.83
C ASP A 968 48.86 5.60 14.07
N GLY A 969 48.01 6.61 14.27
CA GLY A 969 48.14 7.94 13.66
C GLY A 969 47.65 8.02 12.22
N GLN A 970 46.86 7.04 11.74
CA GLN A 970 46.30 7.08 10.38
C GLN A 970 45.21 8.16 10.27
N ALA A 971 45.09 8.76 9.08
CA ALA A 971 43.98 9.67 8.79
C ALA A 971 42.64 8.92 8.88
N LEU A 972 41.58 9.61 9.32
CA LEU A 972 40.26 9.01 9.51
C LEU A 972 39.74 8.25 8.27
N THR A 973 40.02 8.76 7.06
CA THR A 973 39.63 8.10 5.80
C THR A 973 40.30 6.73 5.66
N ASP A 974 41.61 6.65 5.88
CA ASP A 974 42.39 5.42 5.71
C ASP A 974 42.07 4.41 6.81
N ALA A 975 41.94 4.90 8.05
CA ALA A 975 41.52 4.09 9.19
C ALA A 975 40.11 3.49 8.97
N TRP A 976 39.18 4.28 8.44
CA TRP A 976 37.82 3.82 8.14
C TRP A 976 37.78 2.83 6.98
N ASP A 977 38.60 3.01 5.93
CA ASP A 977 38.65 2.04 4.82
C ASP A 977 39.13 0.66 5.28
N ARG A 978 40.16 0.64 6.13
CA ARG A 978 40.69 -0.58 6.75
C ARG A 978 39.63 -1.25 7.61
N ALA A 979 38.93 -0.48 8.45
CA ALA A 979 37.85 -0.99 9.29
C ALA A 979 36.66 -1.51 8.45
N ALA A 980 36.23 -0.79 7.41
CA ALA A 980 35.15 -1.22 6.52
C ALA A 980 35.50 -2.51 5.74
N THR A 981 36.79 -2.75 5.48
CA THR A 981 37.29 -3.99 4.87
C THR A 981 37.19 -5.16 5.85
N SER A 982 37.63 -4.97 7.09
CA SER A 982 37.42 -5.95 8.15
C SER A 982 35.94 -6.27 8.36
N ALA A 983 35.07 -5.26 8.36
CA ALA A 983 33.61 -5.43 8.46
C ALA A 983 33.03 -6.29 7.33
N THR A 984 33.51 -6.11 6.09
CA THR A 984 33.06 -6.87 4.91
C THR A 984 33.44 -8.35 5.01
N GLU A 985 34.67 -8.63 5.45
CA GLU A 985 35.17 -9.99 5.65
C GLU A 985 34.42 -10.70 6.80
N ALA A 986 34.23 -9.99 7.91
CA ALA A 986 33.51 -10.50 9.07
C ALA A 986 32.04 -10.82 8.75
N ALA A 987 31.37 -9.96 7.97
CA ALA A 987 29.99 -10.21 7.54
C ALA A 987 29.87 -11.49 6.71
N ALA A 988 30.81 -11.75 5.80
CA ALA A 988 30.84 -12.98 5.01
C ALA A 988 31.09 -14.22 5.89
N ALA A 989 31.96 -14.11 6.90
CA ALA A 989 32.28 -15.19 7.82
C ALA A 989 31.07 -15.68 8.65
N THR A 990 30.08 -14.82 8.90
CA THR A 990 28.84 -15.21 9.61
C THR A 990 28.07 -16.34 8.93
N ALA A 991 28.28 -16.59 7.63
CA ALA A 991 27.65 -17.71 6.92
C ALA A 991 28.02 -19.09 7.49
N ALA A 992 29.16 -19.19 8.17
CA ALA A 992 29.63 -20.43 8.81
C ALA A 992 29.18 -20.58 10.27
N LEU A 993 28.53 -19.57 10.85
CA LEU A 993 28.08 -19.58 12.24
C LEU A 993 26.64 -20.08 12.38
N LEU A 994 26.33 -20.65 13.54
CA LEU A 994 24.97 -20.96 13.97
C LEU A 994 24.45 -19.83 14.88
N PRO A 995 23.21 -19.35 14.67
CA PRO A 995 22.64 -18.28 15.48
C PRO A 995 22.36 -18.77 16.90
N ARG A 996 22.88 -18.04 17.88
CA ARG A 996 22.66 -18.30 19.32
C ARG A 996 21.69 -17.31 19.96
N LYS A 997 21.40 -16.20 19.27
CA LYS A 997 20.51 -15.12 19.71
C LYS A 997 19.55 -14.73 18.59
N GLY A 998 18.45 -14.07 18.95
CA GLY A 998 17.46 -13.53 18.01
C GLY A 998 16.51 -14.58 17.39
N ARG A 999 15.68 -14.12 16.46
CA ARG A 999 14.58 -14.90 15.84
C ARG A 999 15.07 -16.14 15.06
N ALA A 1000 16.34 -16.18 14.68
CA ALA A 1000 16.94 -17.28 13.93
C ALA A 1000 17.39 -18.48 14.81
N ARG A 1001 17.51 -18.33 16.14
CA ARG A 1001 17.99 -19.39 17.06
C ARG A 1001 17.18 -20.70 16.94
N PRO A 1002 15.82 -20.71 16.92
CA PRO A 1002 15.04 -21.95 16.81
C PRO A 1002 15.20 -22.68 15.47
N HIS A 1003 15.75 -22.01 14.45
CA HIS A 1003 15.95 -22.54 13.11
C HIS A 1003 17.45 -22.56 12.71
N ALA A 1004 18.34 -22.69 13.69
CA ALA A 1004 19.78 -22.49 13.52
C ALA A 1004 20.39 -23.24 12.33
N GLU A 1005 20.00 -24.51 12.12
CA GLU A 1005 20.51 -25.34 11.02
C GLU A 1005 20.17 -24.79 9.62
N LYS A 1006 19.00 -24.16 9.45
CA LYS A 1006 18.58 -23.58 8.16
C LYS A 1006 19.42 -22.37 7.75
N SER A 1007 20.05 -21.70 8.72
CA SER A 1007 20.86 -20.49 8.49
C SER A 1007 22.29 -20.76 8.00
N LEU A 1008 22.73 -22.03 8.03
CA LEU A 1008 24.07 -22.41 7.57
C LEU A 1008 24.24 -22.14 6.07
N GLY A 1009 25.35 -21.49 5.71
CA GLY A 1009 25.63 -21.09 4.33
C GLY A 1009 25.02 -19.75 3.94
N THR A 1010 24.29 -19.07 4.83
CA THR A 1010 23.73 -17.73 4.62
C THR A 1010 24.29 -16.74 5.66
N PRO A 1011 24.81 -15.58 5.25
CA PRO A 1011 25.30 -14.56 6.19
C PRO A 1011 24.16 -13.94 7.02
N ASP A 1012 24.47 -13.35 8.16
CA ASP A 1012 23.49 -12.60 8.97
C ASP A 1012 23.08 -11.29 8.27
N ALA A 1013 21.77 -10.98 8.29
CA ALA A 1013 21.22 -9.78 7.65
C ALA A 1013 21.66 -8.50 8.37
N GLY A 1014 21.77 -8.54 9.71
CA GLY A 1014 22.28 -7.43 10.52
C GLY A 1014 23.74 -7.10 10.21
N ALA A 1015 24.61 -8.11 10.28
CA ALA A 1015 26.02 -8.06 9.93
C ALA A 1015 26.23 -7.56 8.50
N HIS A 1016 25.52 -8.13 7.53
CA HIS A 1016 25.65 -7.77 6.13
C HIS A 1016 25.23 -6.32 5.88
N SER A 1017 24.12 -5.88 6.48
CA SER A 1017 23.67 -4.48 6.36
C SER A 1017 24.68 -3.49 6.95
N LEU A 1018 25.29 -3.80 8.11
CA LEU A 1018 26.29 -2.94 8.74
C LEU A 1018 27.58 -2.83 7.89
N ALA A 1019 28.03 -3.93 7.29
CA ALA A 1019 29.18 -3.91 6.38
C ALA A 1019 28.95 -3.03 5.14
N LEU A 1020 27.76 -3.12 4.53
CA LEU A 1020 27.38 -2.26 3.41
C LEU A 1020 27.37 -0.78 3.82
N ILE A 1021 26.83 -0.47 4.99
CA ILE A 1021 26.71 0.90 5.50
C ILE A 1021 28.07 1.50 5.82
N THR A 1022 28.96 0.78 6.51
CA THR A 1022 30.30 1.28 6.83
C THR A 1022 31.10 1.61 5.56
N ARG A 1023 30.96 0.82 4.49
CA ARG A 1023 31.57 1.13 3.18
C ARG A 1023 30.95 2.35 2.51
N ALA A 1024 29.63 2.52 2.61
CA ALA A 1024 28.95 3.69 2.06
C ALA A 1024 29.39 5.00 2.74
N VAL A 1025 29.54 4.98 4.07
CA VAL A 1025 30.04 6.13 4.86
C VAL A 1025 31.47 6.48 4.46
N HIS A 1026 32.33 5.49 4.24
CA HIS A 1026 33.70 5.73 3.73
C HIS A 1026 33.69 6.56 2.43
N GLY A 1027 32.80 6.24 1.50
CA GLY A 1027 32.65 6.96 0.24
C GLY A 1027 32.26 8.44 0.40
N VAL A 1028 31.62 8.80 1.51
CA VAL A 1028 31.32 10.20 1.87
C VAL A 1028 32.54 10.88 2.46
N LEU A 1029 33.27 10.20 3.36
CA LEU A 1029 34.47 10.76 4.00
C LEU A 1029 35.57 11.14 3.00
N ILE A 1030 35.67 10.45 1.87
CA ILE A 1030 36.63 10.76 0.79
C ILE A 1030 36.21 11.99 -0.03
N ARG A 1031 34.90 12.26 -0.16
CA ARG A 1031 34.37 13.37 -0.98
C ARG A 1031 34.24 14.62 -0.12
N ARG A 1032 35.34 15.34 0.13
CA ARG A 1032 35.24 16.68 0.73
C ARG A 1032 34.52 17.66 -0.21
N PRO A 1033 33.64 18.54 0.30
CA PRO A 1033 33.13 19.66 -0.49
C PRO A 1033 34.30 20.56 -0.88
N HIS A 1034 34.43 20.87 -2.16
CA HIS A 1034 35.39 21.85 -2.65
C HIS A 1034 35.03 23.24 -2.10
N GLU A 1035 36.04 23.92 -1.55
CA GLU A 1035 36.04 25.35 -1.26
C GLU A 1035 35.85 26.14 -2.57
N ASP A 1036 34.64 26.64 -2.83
CA ASP A 1036 34.43 27.72 -3.80
C ASP A 1036 34.75 29.05 -3.11
N HIS A 1037 36.02 29.47 -3.16
CA HIS A 1037 36.41 30.85 -2.93
C HIS A 1037 36.14 31.68 -4.21
N PRO A 1038 35.39 32.80 -4.14
CA PRO A 1038 35.28 33.71 -5.27
C PRO A 1038 36.54 34.57 -5.33
N HIS A 1039 37.45 34.27 -6.26
CA HIS A 1039 38.52 35.20 -6.63
C HIS A 1039 37.97 36.26 -7.59
N ASP A 1040 38.06 37.52 -7.15
CA ASP A 1040 37.99 38.73 -7.94
C ASP A 1040 38.76 38.62 -9.26
N HIS A 1041 38.11 39.01 -10.35
CA HIS A 1041 38.80 39.49 -11.55
C HIS A 1041 38.16 40.79 -12.04
N HIS A 1042 38.89 41.86 -11.76
CA HIS A 1042 39.12 42.96 -12.70
C HIS A 1042 39.67 42.47 -14.03
#